data_AF-A0A258K7Z2-F1
#
_entry.id   AF-A0A258K7Z2-F1
#
_cell.length_a   1.000
_cell.length_b   1.000
_cell.length_c   1.000
_cell.angle_alpha   90.00
_cell.angle_beta   90.00
_cell.angle_gamma   90.00
#
_symmetry.space_group_name_H-M   'P 1'
#
loop_
_entity.id
_entity.type
_entity.pdbx_description
1 polymer ?
#
loop_
_entity_poly.entity_id
_entity_poly.type
_entity_poly.pdbx_seq_one_letter_code
_entity_poly.pdbx_strand_id
1 'polypeptide(L)'
;MSFSDWFTLRDEPQRRLAVIGGRLEDGNADIYGEMHRLSGGRILVFPTASGEPEEVGVETVQVFRSYGFEAELSPVYGPGAAAAAQDAANAAQVTRFGSVYFTGGNQTTIVETLAPGGVESPVLAAIRAANAAGGLVAGSSAGAAMMSKVMIVGGTSLDAVVHGVTDDPEKPGMLLGEGLDFFPFGVIDQHFIKRGRLGRLIVAMASAGARRGFGIDENTALFVNGRRGRVIGEYGMIVLDMADAQFDPRGRTFQDIRFSYLDTGDEIDLARMKAIPGHGKRRVRASEIAYRAPARSQRNVFGAYTLYDLLGRLVLGDAQVYSADRAGTVDLKSSLAVTVELERVRGHSRNLVALTENGFRMTALNYRANVMSEKLSAARLANRATHLQRDYGVKPGAGSRLLLLGSSPTQGHGEMLREMLAHCEGDIGILAAASAEPRETAASIIRRLAGQGRTGIDLGVTIDNVEHCGRDAELVERIAGLKTIFLPGGNQVRLVETLLYRGEETPVLLALARAHANGAAIIGASGAASALSRFMIAGGSSHEAFRFGVSTDTGHHGLVLQEGVGFFGSGIVDQNLFSSRRLGRLIVACAEEGVRYGFGICEESMMNARGDGTLIDVYGRYGVVLVEVNPDELVLQSDNFAPAGSAASQGHGHGHHRHRRGQRQPRHRQPPRRPEPVAAKIPSACRIAAALPVLAPSATRKDTAMRQIVITAFISLDGVMQAPGGPEEDPADGFEAGGWTAPYWDGAGAVEMGAFLDETFSQPFDLLLGRRTYEIFAAHWPHVGADDPMGALFDRVTKHVAAGPDTPLDWANSVPLGPDVVAAVRRLKAGTGPDLLIQGSSVLVQALLANDLIDT
;
A
#
# COMPACT_ATOMS: atom_id res chain seq x y z
N MET A 1 -6.16 31.77 40.44
CA MET A 1 -4.76 31.28 40.37
C MET A 1 -3.87 32.48 40.61
N SER A 2 -2.95 32.38 41.57
CA SER A 2 -2.06 33.47 41.98
C SER A 2 -0.87 33.58 41.02
N PHE A 3 -0.41 34.81 40.76
CA PHE A 3 0.78 35.15 39.97
C PHE A 3 2.07 34.47 40.48
N SER A 4 2.06 33.98 41.73
CA SER A 4 3.16 33.28 42.39
C SER A 4 3.36 31.83 41.93
N ASP A 5 2.32 31.15 41.43
CA ASP A 5 2.41 29.71 41.06
C ASP A 5 3.18 29.46 39.75
N TRP A 6 3.49 30.53 39.00
CA TRP A 6 4.29 30.49 37.78
C TRP A 6 5.81 30.42 38.05
N PHE A 7 6.28 30.85 39.23
CA PHE A 7 7.71 30.98 39.52
C PHE A 7 8.31 29.80 40.32
N THR A 8 7.51 28.82 40.72
CA THR A 8 7.95 27.63 41.50
C THR A 8 8.26 26.40 40.63
N LEU A 9 8.85 26.59 39.44
CA LEU A 9 9.27 25.50 38.53
C LEU A 9 10.81 25.33 38.48
N ARG A 10 11.52 25.54 39.59
CA ARG A 10 13.00 25.55 39.59
C ARG A 10 13.71 24.23 39.93
N ASP A 11 13.02 23.19 40.39
CA ASP A 11 13.72 22.02 40.96
C ASP A 11 13.41 20.65 40.32
N GLU A 12 12.75 20.56 39.15
CA GLU A 12 12.72 19.29 38.39
C GLU A 12 13.73 19.31 37.24
N PRO A 13 14.56 18.25 37.06
CA PRO A 13 15.48 18.16 35.93
C PRO A 13 14.70 18.25 34.62
N GLN A 14 15.05 19.25 33.80
CA GLN A 14 14.37 19.55 32.53
C GLN A 14 14.70 18.49 31.48
N ARG A 15 14.10 17.30 31.59
CA ARG A 15 14.16 16.30 30.53
C ARG A 15 13.49 16.86 29.28
N ARG A 16 14.21 16.78 28.16
CA ARG A 16 13.75 17.28 26.85
C ARG A 16 13.56 16.13 25.89
N LEU A 17 12.39 16.04 25.28
CA LEU A 17 12.08 15.00 24.29
C LEU A 17 11.52 15.65 23.02
N ALA A 18 11.77 15.02 21.89
CA ALA A 18 11.02 15.25 20.66
C ALA A 18 10.46 13.91 20.19
N VAL A 19 9.17 13.70 20.47
CA VAL A 19 8.46 12.48 20.08
C VAL A 19 7.83 12.73 18.71
N ILE A 20 8.39 12.15 17.65
CA ILE A 20 8.02 12.47 16.26
C ILE A 20 7.24 11.31 15.66
N GLY A 21 6.06 11.60 15.12
CA GLY A 21 5.14 10.58 14.65
C GLY A 21 5.60 9.83 13.40
N GLY A 22 6.76 10.13 12.80
CA GLY A 22 7.26 9.43 11.62
C GLY A 22 7.13 10.23 10.33
N ARG A 23 7.76 9.74 9.25
CA ARG A 23 7.88 10.44 7.96
C ARG A 23 8.15 11.94 8.12
N LEU A 24 9.14 12.26 8.95
CA LEU A 24 9.59 13.65 9.09
C LEU A 24 10.18 14.07 7.74
N GLU A 25 9.61 15.10 7.14
CA GLU A 25 10.07 15.60 5.85
C GLU A 25 11.29 16.52 6.04
N ASP A 26 12.27 16.41 5.15
CA ASP A 26 13.49 17.24 5.17
C ASP A 26 13.18 18.74 5.08
N GLY A 27 12.03 19.13 4.53
CA GLY A 27 11.58 20.51 4.43
C GLY A 27 10.92 21.08 5.70
N ASN A 28 10.74 20.29 6.77
CA ASN A 28 10.01 20.72 7.97
C ASN A 28 10.87 21.58 8.91
N ALA A 29 11.13 22.81 8.49
CA ALA A 29 11.99 23.75 9.21
C ALA A 29 11.54 24.05 10.64
N ASP A 30 10.24 23.97 10.94
CA ASP A 30 9.71 24.23 12.28
C ASP A 30 10.15 23.15 13.29
N ILE A 31 10.09 21.86 12.89
CA ILE A 31 10.52 20.75 13.75
C ILE A 31 12.05 20.76 13.91
N TYR A 32 12.81 20.92 12.81
CA TYR A 32 14.27 21.01 12.90
C TYR A 32 14.73 22.23 13.70
N GLY A 33 14.10 23.39 13.54
CA GLY A 33 14.40 24.60 14.30
C GLY A 33 14.16 24.44 15.80
N GLU A 34 13.06 23.79 16.20
CA GLU A 34 12.80 23.53 17.62
C GLU A 34 13.76 22.47 18.20
N MET A 35 14.11 21.43 17.44
CA MET A 35 15.17 20.48 17.83
C MET A 35 16.51 21.19 18.01
N HIS A 36 16.89 22.11 17.11
CA HIS A 36 18.14 22.87 17.18
C HIS A 36 18.20 23.70 18.46
N ARG A 37 17.11 24.42 18.74
CA ARG A 37 16.96 25.23 19.95
C ARG A 37 17.09 24.40 21.23
N LEU A 38 16.51 23.20 21.26
CA LEU A 38 16.50 22.34 22.45
C LEU A 38 17.81 21.58 22.67
N SER A 39 18.49 21.18 21.58
CA SER A 39 19.77 20.48 21.62
C SER A 39 20.99 21.40 21.74
N GLY A 40 20.80 22.71 21.51
CA GLY A 40 21.91 23.66 21.41
C GLY A 40 22.75 23.44 20.15
N GLY A 41 22.14 22.91 19.08
CA GLY A 41 22.76 22.68 17.78
C GLY A 41 23.69 21.47 17.70
N ARG A 42 23.76 20.59 18.71
CA ARG A 42 24.59 19.37 18.68
C ARG A 42 23.71 18.13 18.77
N ILE A 43 23.87 17.16 17.88
CA ILE A 43 23.08 15.93 17.92
C ILE A 43 23.82 14.71 17.37
N LEU A 44 23.72 13.57 18.06
CA LEU A 44 24.25 12.29 17.60
C LEU A 44 23.13 11.42 17.02
N VAL A 45 23.26 11.00 15.76
CA VAL A 45 22.23 10.27 15.02
C VAL A 45 22.42 8.76 15.16
N PHE A 46 21.40 8.06 15.66
CA PHE A 46 21.34 6.61 15.80
C PHE A 46 20.44 6.02 14.71
N PRO A 47 21.02 5.42 13.64
CA PRO A 47 20.25 4.75 12.60
C PRO A 47 19.85 3.31 13.00
N THR A 48 19.93 2.97 14.30
CA THR A 48 19.86 1.61 14.86
C THR A 48 18.64 0.81 14.41
N ALA A 49 17.51 1.48 14.18
CA ALA A 49 16.27 0.84 13.77
C ALA A 49 16.21 0.49 12.27
N SER A 50 17.03 1.13 11.44
CA SER A 50 16.95 1.04 9.99
C SER A 50 17.42 -0.33 9.49
N GLY A 51 16.77 -0.84 8.43
CA GLY A 51 17.28 -1.97 7.65
C GLY A 51 18.49 -1.60 6.77
N GLU A 52 18.66 -0.31 6.49
CA GLU A 52 19.74 0.28 5.69
C GLU A 52 20.38 1.44 6.46
N PRO A 53 21.09 1.16 7.57
CA PRO A 53 21.55 2.19 8.50
C PRO A 53 22.66 3.08 7.93
N GLU A 54 23.49 2.58 7.01
CA GLU A 54 24.56 3.36 6.38
C GLU A 54 24.03 4.43 5.42
N GLU A 55 22.93 4.16 4.71
CA GLU A 55 22.30 5.11 3.78
C GLU A 55 21.46 6.12 4.57
N VAL A 56 20.44 5.62 5.28
CA VAL A 56 19.50 6.44 6.06
C VAL A 56 20.22 7.29 7.11
N GLY A 57 21.24 6.74 7.76
CA GLY A 57 22.02 7.44 8.76
C GLY A 57 22.81 8.62 8.18
N VAL A 58 23.49 8.41 7.05
CA VAL A 58 24.28 9.46 6.39
C VAL A 58 23.37 10.57 5.86
N GLU A 59 22.26 10.21 5.21
CA GLU A 59 21.25 11.18 4.74
C GLU A 59 20.69 12.01 5.89
N THR A 60 20.28 11.36 6.98
CA THR A 60 19.76 12.05 8.17
C THR A 60 20.79 13.05 8.72
N VAL A 61 22.06 12.66 8.83
CA VAL A 61 23.13 13.57 9.27
C VAL A 61 23.28 14.78 8.33
N GLN A 62 23.17 14.58 7.01
CA GLN A 62 23.23 15.68 6.04
C GLN A 62 22.06 16.65 6.20
N VAL A 63 20.85 16.14 6.44
CA VAL A 63 19.68 16.98 6.71
C VAL A 63 19.86 17.78 8.00
N PHE A 64 20.30 17.16 9.10
CA PHE A 64 20.60 17.93 10.32
C PHE A 64 21.65 19.02 10.08
N ARG A 65 22.71 18.74 9.30
CA ARG A 65 23.72 19.73 8.97
C ARG A 65 23.18 20.89 8.13
N SER A 66 22.22 20.64 7.23
CA SER A 66 21.59 21.71 6.42
C SER A 66 20.81 22.71 7.28
N TYR A 67 20.31 22.27 8.45
CA TYR A 67 19.68 23.12 9.48
C TYR A 67 20.67 23.68 10.52
N GLY A 68 21.97 23.58 10.28
CA GLY A 68 23.00 24.21 11.14
C GLY A 68 23.33 23.43 12.42
N PHE A 69 23.10 22.12 12.45
CA PHE A 69 23.55 21.26 13.54
C PHE A 69 25.00 20.80 13.31
N GLU A 70 25.78 20.73 14.39
CA GLU A 70 26.90 19.80 14.51
C GLU A 70 26.32 18.40 14.73
N ALA A 71 26.28 17.60 13.66
CA ALA A 71 25.72 16.26 13.65
C ALA A 71 26.73 15.20 13.21
N GLU A 72 26.75 14.07 13.92
CA GLU A 72 27.54 12.88 13.62
C GLU A 72 26.68 11.62 13.62
N LEU A 73 27.16 10.59 12.92
CA LEU A 73 26.58 9.26 12.93
C LEU A 73 27.12 8.45 14.13
N SER A 74 26.22 7.87 14.91
CA SER A 74 26.56 6.90 15.95
C SER A 74 26.95 5.57 15.32
N PRO A 75 27.99 4.86 15.79
CA PRO A 75 28.37 3.54 15.30
C PRO A 75 27.47 2.40 15.82
N VAL A 76 26.44 2.72 16.61
CA VAL A 76 25.55 1.73 17.25
C VAL A 76 24.43 1.33 16.27
N TYR A 77 24.77 0.54 15.25
CA TYR A 77 23.83 -0.01 14.27
C TYR A 77 24.37 -1.30 13.61
N GLY A 78 23.50 -1.98 12.84
CA GLY A 78 23.87 -3.20 12.12
C GLY A 78 24.16 -4.41 13.01
N PRO A 79 24.78 -5.48 12.47
CA PRO A 79 24.99 -6.74 13.19
C PRO A 79 25.85 -6.62 14.47
N GLY A 80 26.70 -5.59 14.56
CA GLY A 80 27.57 -5.31 15.70
C GLY A 80 26.98 -4.37 16.75
N ALA A 81 25.73 -3.91 16.59
CA ALA A 81 25.16 -2.82 17.38
C ALA A 81 25.18 -3.08 18.89
N ALA A 82 24.83 -4.29 19.32
CA ALA A 82 24.79 -4.64 20.74
C ALA A 82 26.19 -4.56 21.39
N ALA A 83 27.25 -4.97 20.67
CA ALA A 83 28.63 -4.82 21.15
C ALA A 83 29.04 -3.34 21.16
N ALA A 84 28.68 -2.58 20.11
CA ALA A 84 28.93 -1.15 20.04
C ALA A 84 28.21 -0.36 21.16
N ALA A 85 27.02 -0.80 21.59
CA ALA A 85 26.29 -0.21 22.72
C ALA A 85 26.99 -0.43 24.07
N GLN A 86 27.83 -1.47 24.17
CA GLN A 86 28.65 -1.79 25.34
C GLN A 86 30.00 -1.06 25.35
N ASP A 87 30.39 -0.43 24.25
CA ASP A 87 31.68 0.26 24.14
C ASP A 87 31.65 1.61 24.88
N ALA A 88 32.59 1.78 25.81
CA ALA A 88 32.76 3.01 26.57
C ALA A 88 33.11 4.22 25.69
N ALA A 89 33.76 4.03 24.54
CA ALA A 89 34.06 5.10 23.60
C ALA A 89 32.77 5.67 22.97
N ASN A 90 31.81 4.81 22.65
CA ASN A 90 30.53 5.23 22.08
C ASN A 90 29.66 5.93 23.15
N ALA A 91 29.70 5.45 24.40
CA ALA A 91 29.07 6.14 25.52
C ALA A 91 29.69 7.53 25.79
N ALA A 92 31.01 7.66 25.63
CA ALA A 92 31.70 8.96 25.71
C ALA A 92 31.30 9.90 24.55
N GLN A 93 31.05 9.37 23.34
CA GLN A 93 30.54 10.16 22.21
C GLN A 93 29.14 10.73 22.51
N VAL A 94 28.24 9.93 23.09
CA VAL A 94 26.93 10.42 23.57
C VAL A 94 27.11 11.56 24.56
N THR A 95 28.02 11.40 25.53
CA THR A 95 28.31 12.43 26.54
C THR A 95 28.83 13.72 25.91
N ARG A 96 29.66 13.62 24.87
CA ARG A 96 30.22 14.76 24.13
C ARG A 96 29.15 15.57 23.40
N PHE A 97 28.24 14.89 22.70
CA PHE A 97 27.16 15.53 21.95
C PHE A 97 26.06 16.06 22.87
N GLY A 98 25.72 15.31 23.92
CA GLY A 98 24.71 15.69 24.90
C GLY A 98 23.26 15.59 24.41
N SER A 99 23.00 15.38 23.11
CA SER A 99 21.67 15.12 22.56
C SER A 99 21.73 14.03 21.49
N VAL A 100 20.65 13.27 21.35
CA VAL A 100 20.57 12.15 20.41
C VAL A 100 19.29 12.17 19.58
N TYR A 101 19.37 11.62 18.36
CA TYR A 101 18.23 11.40 17.48
C TYR A 101 18.17 9.94 17.02
N PHE A 102 17.02 9.29 17.19
CA PHE A 102 16.76 7.95 16.68
C PHE A 102 15.95 7.98 15.39
N THR A 103 16.44 7.33 14.34
CA THR A 103 15.72 7.21 13.07
C THR A 103 14.53 6.24 13.18
N GLY A 104 13.71 6.20 12.12
CA GLY A 104 12.67 5.18 11.95
C GLY A 104 13.23 3.81 11.57
N GLY A 105 12.35 2.80 11.56
CA GLY A 105 12.68 1.40 11.26
C GLY A 105 11.97 0.44 12.21
N ASN A 106 12.69 -0.54 12.78
CA ASN A 106 12.18 -1.46 13.79
C ASN A 106 12.54 -1.00 15.23
N GLN A 107 11.52 -0.71 16.03
CA GLN A 107 11.66 -0.26 17.42
C GLN A 107 12.24 -1.32 18.35
N THR A 108 11.97 -2.61 18.10
CA THR A 108 12.53 -3.71 18.89
C THR A 108 14.05 -3.75 18.78
N THR A 109 14.59 -3.46 17.59
CA THR A 109 16.04 -3.39 17.37
C THR A 109 16.72 -2.30 18.22
N ILE A 110 16.06 -1.15 18.43
CA ILE A 110 16.59 -0.10 19.32
C ILE A 110 16.66 -0.62 20.76
N VAL A 111 15.57 -1.21 21.25
CA VAL A 111 15.46 -1.69 22.64
C VAL A 111 16.45 -2.82 22.89
N GLU A 112 16.50 -3.84 22.03
CA GLU A 112 17.39 -4.99 22.19
C GLU A 112 18.87 -4.61 22.08
N THR A 113 19.19 -3.57 21.30
CA THR A 113 20.56 -3.06 21.20
C THR A 113 20.98 -2.31 22.45
N LEU A 114 20.11 -1.43 22.96
CA LEU A 114 20.44 -0.52 24.06
C LEU A 114 20.19 -1.12 25.45
N ALA A 115 19.29 -2.09 25.55
CA ALA A 115 18.93 -2.81 26.77
C ALA A 115 18.80 -4.33 26.50
N PRO A 116 19.86 -5.02 26.04
CA PRO A 116 19.80 -6.44 25.72
C PRO A 116 19.36 -7.27 26.94
N GLY A 117 18.28 -8.05 26.78
CA GLY A 117 17.67 -8.82 27.87
C GLY A 117 17.15 -7.96 29.03
N GLY A 118 16.81 -6.69 28.77
CA GLY A 118 16.38 -5.72 29.78
C GLY A 118 17.52 -5.11 30.60
N VAL A 119 18.78 -5.40 30.30
CA VAL A 119 19.95 -4.87 31.01
C VAL A 119 20.48 -3.64 30.29
N GLU A 120 20.46 -2.49 30.97
CA GLU A 120 20.92 -1.21 30.43
C GLU A 120 22.39 -1.27 29.97
N SER A 121 22.64 -0.87 28.72
CA SER A 121 24.00 -0.70 28.19
C SER A 121 24.66 0.62 28.64
N PRO A 122 26.00 0.71 28.65
CA PRO A 122 26.75 1.95 28.84
C PRO A 122 26.28 3.11 27.94
N VAL A 123 25.97 2.84 26.66
CA VAL A 123 25.43 3.86 25.76
C VAL A 123 24.05 4.34 26.22
N LEU A 124 23.14 3.43 26.60
CA LEU A 124 21.82 3.83 27.12
C LEU A 124 21.93 4.64 28.42
N ALA A 125 22.80 4.21 29.34
CA ALA A 125 23.09 4.94 30.57
C ALA A 125 23.60 6.37 30.27
N ALA A 126 24.50 6.52 29.29
CA ALA A 126 24.98 7.83 28.84
C ALA A 126 23.86 8.69 28.23
N ILE A 127 22.96 8.10 27.44
CA ILE A 127 21.80 8.81 26.86
C ILE A 127 20.88 9.32 27.98
N ARG A 128 20.58 8.50 28.98
CA ARG A 128 19.78 8.91 30.14
C ARG A 128 20.45 10.01 30.95
N ALA A 129 21.76 9.90 31.19
CA ALA A 129 22.52 10.92 31.88
C ALA A 129 22.52 12.26 31.13
N ALA A 130 22.72 12.22 29.80
CA ALA A 130 22.65 13.40 28.94
C ALA A 130 21.24 14.04 28.99
N ASN A 131 20.18 13.24 28.92
CA ASN A 131 18.81 13.75 29.01
C ASN A 131 18.48 14.35 30.39
N ALA A 132 18.95 13.72 31.46
CA ALA A 132 18.81 14.25 32.82
C ALA A 132 19.54 15.58 33.01
N ALA A 133 20.65 15.79 32.30
CA ALA A 133 21.40 17.05 32.27
C ALA A 133 20.76 18.13 31.36
N GLY A 134 19.60 17.87 30.76
CA GLY A 134 18.88 18.80 29.89
C GLY A 134 19.16 18.63 28.39
N GLY A 135 19.81 17.53 28.00
CA GLY A 135 19.98 17.11 26.62
C GLY A 135 18.69 16.64 25.95
N LEU A 136 18.60 16.78 24.63
CA LEU A 136 17.44 16.33 23.85
C LEU A 136 17.55 14.84 23.51
N VAL A 137 16.50 14.07 23.78
CA VAL A 137 16.30 12.74 23.18
C VAL A 137 15.17 12.85 22.18
N ALA A 138 15.50 12.75 20.90
CA ALA A 138 14.57 12.84 19.79
C ALA A 138 14.43 11.49 19.09
N GLY A 139 13.26 11.21 18.53
CA GLY A 139 13.03 9.95 17.82
C GLY A 139 11.83 10.01 16.90
N SER A 140 11.98 9.47 15.70
CA SER A 140 10.92 9.41 14.68
C SER A 140 10.46 7.98 14.45
N SER A 141 9.15 7.76 14.32
CA SER A 141 8.56 6.43 14.10
C SER A 141 9.00 5.43 15.19
N ALA A 142 9.83 4.43 14.87
CA ALA A 142 10.43 3.52 15.84
C ALA A 142 11.08 4.22 17.04
N GLY A 143 11.80 5.32 16.78
CA GLY A 143 12.41 6.16 17.82
C GLY A 143 11.40 6.85 18.74
N ALA A 144 10.16 7.09 18.29
CA ALA A 144 9.08 7.59 19.13
C ALA A 144 8.41 6.46 19.94
N ALA A 145 8.17 5.30 19.32
CA ALA A 145 7.53 4.16 19.96
C ALA A 145 8.33 3.64 21.17
N MET A 146 9.67 3.62 21.08
CA MET A 146 10.52 3.17 22.18
C MET A 146 10.50 4.10 23.40
N MET A 147 9.97 5.32 23.28
CA MET A 147 10.04 6.30 24.37
C MET A 147 9.07 5.97 25.51
N SER A 148 7.94 5.31 25.26
CA SER A 148 7.03 4.87 26.33
C SER A 148 7.46 3.53 26.91
N LYS A 149 7.15 3.28 28.19
CA LYS A 149 7.41 1.98 28.83
C LYS A 149 6.69 0.82 28.15
N VAL A 150 5.41 0.99 27.85
CA VAL A 150 4.65 0.04 27.03
C VAL A 150 4.89 0.43 25.58
N MET A 151 5.40 -0.50 24.78
CA MET A 151 5.72 -0.29 23.39
C MET A 151 4.81 -1.16 22.52
N ILE A 152 4.15 -0.55 21.54
CA ILE A 152 3.41 -1.29 20.53
C ILE A 152 4.42 -1.81 19.51
N VAL A 153 4.57 -3.13 19.41
CA VAL A 153 5.54 -3.78 18.51
C VAL A 153 4.94 -3.94 17.11
N GLY A 154 3.67 -4.36 17.04
CA GLY A 154 3.00 -4.62 15.77
C GLY A 154 1.50 -4.83 15.95
N GLY A 155 0.78 -4.93 14.82
CA GLY A 155 -0.67 -5.13 14.77
C GLY A 155 -1.44 -3.91 14.27
N THR A 156 -2.55 -4.17 13.59
CA THR A 156 -3.48 -3.16 13.07
C THR A 156 -4.52 -2.78 14.14
N SER A 157 -5.20 -1.65 13.97
CA SER A 157 -6.31 -1.29 14.88
C SER A 157 -7.49 -2.25 14.78
N LEU A 158 -7.77 -2.80 13.60
CA LEU A 158 -8.86 -3.74 13.43
C LEU A 158 -8.55 -5.04 14.17
N ASP A 159 -7.35 -5.61 13.94
CA ASP A 159 -6.93 -6.84 14.60
C ASP A 159 -6.86 -6.69 16.11
N ALA A 160 -6.32 -5.56 16.59
CA ALA A 160 -6.25 -5.28 18.01
C ALA A 160 -7.63 -5.27 18.67
N VAL A 161 -8.63 -4.62 18.03
CA VAL A 161 -9.98 -4.50 18.60
C VAL A 161 -10.75 -5.82 18.51
N VAL A 162 -10.54 -6.60 17.46
CA VAL A 162 -11.24 -7.85 17.20
C VAL A 162 -10.65 -9.01 18.00
N HIS A 163 -9.32 -9.11 18.03
CA HIS A 163 -8.59 -10.28 18.56
C HIS A 163 -7.79 -9.98 19.83
N GLY A 164 -7.57 -8.72 20.17
CA GLY A 164 -6.86 -8.32 21.38
C GLY A 164 -5.33 -8.41 21.27
N VAL A 165 -4.68 -8.50 22.42
CA VAL A 165 -3.22 -8.68 22.52
C VAL A 165 -2.88 -10.16 22.50
N THR A 166 -1.85 -10.53 21.74
CA THR A 166 -1.30 -11.88 21.65
C THR A 166 0.19 -11.86 21.98
N ASP A 167 0.71 -12.98 22.48
CA ASP A 167 2.17 -13.21 22.64
C ASP A 167 2.76 -13.98 21.44
N ASP A 168 1.88 -14.49 20.57
CA ASP A 168 2.22 -15.29 19.40
C ASP A 168 2.10 -14.40 18.15
N PRO A 169 3.22 -14.10 17.46
CA PRO A 169 3.21 -13.26 16.28
C PRO A 169 2.36 -13.86 15.15
N GLU A 170 2.21 -15.18 15.08
CA GLU A 170 1.46 -15.88 14.03
C GLU A 170 -0.06 -15.82 14.21
N LYS A 171 -0.54 -15.29 15.35
CA LYS A 171 -1.97 -15.16 15.62
C LYS A 171 -2.48 -13.77 15.29
N PRO A 172 -3.72 -13.65 14.79
CA PRO A 172 -4.34 -12.35 14.58
C PRO A 172 -4.47 -11.61 15.91
N GLY A 173 -4.17 -10.31 15.91
CA GLY A 173 -4.14 -9.46 17.10
C GLY A 173 -3.05 -8.40 17.04
N MET A 174 -2.60 -7.96 18.22
CA MET A 174 -1.48 -7.03 18.34
C MET A 174 -0.42 -7.50 19.34
N LEU A 175 0.81 -7.08 19.12
CA LEU A 175 1.96 -7.40 19.95
C LEU A 175 2.36 -6.19 20.79
N LEU A 176 2.58 -6.42 22.09
CA LEU A 176 3.14 -5.45 23.01
C LEU A 176 4.54 -5.87 23.45
N GLY A 177 5.37 -4.90 23.76
CA GLY A 177 6.70 -5.08 24.31
C GLY A 177 7.03 -3.98 25.32
N GLU A 178 8.24 -4.02 25.85
CA GLU A 178 8.75 -2.99 26.76
C GLU A 178 9.65 -2.01 25.99
N GLY A 179 9.40 -0.72 26.14
CA GLY A 179 10.25 0.36 25.61
C GLY A 179 11.24 0.86 26.66
N LEU A 180 11.92 1.97 26.34
CA LEU A 180 12.99 2.54 27.15
C LEU A 180 12.52 3.58 28.19
N ASP A 181 11.22 3.85 28.29
CA ASP A 181 10.63 4.69 29.35
C ASP A 181 11.29 6.09 29.49
N PHE A 182 11.56 6.75 28.36
CA PHE A 182 11.94 8.17 28.34
C PHE A 182 10.74 9.08 28.58
N PHE A 183 9.54 8.66 28.18
CA PHE A 183 8.29 9.39 28.28
C PHE A 183 7.36 8.74 29.32
N PRO A 184 7.35 9.23 30.57
CA PRO A 184 6.63 8.59 31.68
C PRO A 184 5.12 8.94 31.73
N PHE A 185 4.61 9.69 30.76
CA PHE A 185 3.25 10.25 30.84
C PHE A 185 2.17 9.34 30.25
N GLY A 186 2.53 8.29 29.49
CA GLY A 186 1.57 7.35 28.91
C GLY A 186 2.16 6.53 27.76
N VAL A 187 1.29 5.80 27.06
CA VAL A 187 1.65 5.00 25.87
C VAL A 187 1.73 5.89 24.65
N ILE A 188 2.80 5.76 23.87
CA ILE A 188 2.96 6.49 22.61
C ILE A 188 2.61 5.56 21.44
N ASP A 189 1.91 6.12 20.47
CA ASP A 189 1.81 5.56 19.13
C ASP A 189 2.11 6.64 18.08
N GLN A 190 2.59 6.20 16.92
CA GLN A 190 3.17 7.02 15.86
C GLN A 190 2.39 6.82 14.55
N HIS A 191 2.60 7.69 13.57
CA HIS A 191 1.91 7.75 12.28
C HIS A 191 0.38 7.60 12.46
N PHE A 192 -0.13 8.26 13.49
CA PHE A 192 -1.31 7.79 14.19
C PHE A 192 -2.61 7.92 13.37
N ILE A 193 -2.84 9.10 12.80
CA ILE A 193 -4.06 9.40 12.05
C ILE A 193 -3.93 8.85 10.63
N LYS A 194 -2.77 9.05 10.00
CA LYS A 194 -2.45 8.50 8.68
C LYS A 194 -2.69 6.99 8.60
N ARG A 195 -2.48 6.26 9.70
CA ARG A 195 -2.58 4.79 9.75
C ARG A 195 -3.75 4.28 10.58
N GLY A 196 -4.68 5.15 10.96
CA GLY A 196 -5.89 4.79 11.72
C GLY A 196 -5.62 4.03 13.03
N ARG A 197 -4.59 4.42 13.79
CA ARG A 197 -4.05 3.66 14.93
C ARG A 197 -4.80 3.85 16.26
N LEU A 198 -6.01 4.41 16.22
CA LEU A 198 -6.85 4.63 17.40
C LEU A 198 -7.19 3.33 18.13
N GLY A 199 -7.65 2.30 17.41
CA GLY A 199 -8.10 1.05 18.02
C GLY A 199 -6.98 0.33 18.77
N ARG A 200 -5.81 0.21 18.16
CA ARG A 200 -4.67 -0.48 18.79
C ARG A 200 -4.09 0.27 19.98
N LEU A 201 -4.08 1.61 19.96
CA LEU A 201 -3.64 2.38 21.13
C LEU A 201 -4.60 2.18 22.31
N ILE A 202 -5.91 2.16 22.06
CA ILE A 202 -6.93 1.90 23.08
C ILE A 202 -6.74 0.50 23.69
N VAL A 203 -6.55 -0.53 22.85
CA VAL A 203 -6.34 -1.91 23.29
C VAL A 203 -5.02 -2.06 24.07
N ALA A 204 -3.94 -1.44 23.61
CA ALA A 204 -2.66 -1.41 24.31
C ALA A 204 -2.81 -0.79 25.71
N MET A 205 -3.51 0.34 25.79
CA MET A 205 -3.77 1.02 27.06
C MET A 205 -4.60 0.18 28.01
N ALA A 206 -5.68 -0.44 27.52
CA ALA A 206 -6.54 -1.29 28.33
C ALA A 206 -5.80 -2.53 28.83
N SER A 207 -5.03 -3.20 27.96
CA SER A 207 -4.26 -4.39 28.30
C SER A 207 -3.15 -4.09 29.32
N ALA A 208 -2.44 -2.97 29.16
CA ALA A 208 -1.36 -2.57 30.07
C ALA A 208 -1.84 -1.81 31.32
N GLY A 209 -3.15 -1.56 31.47
CA GLY A 209 -3.70 -0.72 32.54
C GLY A 209 -3.22 0.74 32.48
N ALA A 210 -2.80 1.21 31.31
CA ALA A 210 -2.28 2.56 31.13
C ALA A 210 -3.43 3.58 31.02
N ARG A 211 -3.39 4.61 31.86
CA ARG A 211 -4.44 5.64 31.88
C ARG A 211 -4.41 6.56 30.65
N ARG A 212 -3.24 6.84 30.09
CA ARG A 212 -3.03 7.91 29.10
C ARG A 212 -2.35 7.38 27.85
N GLY A 213 -2.81 7.88 26.70
CA GLY A 213 -2.28 7.53 25.39
C GLY A 213 -2.08 8.76 24.52
N PHE A 214 -1.04 8.73 23.69
CA PHE A 214 -0.61 9.82 22.84
C PHE A 214 -0.35 9.28 21.44
N GLY A 215 -1.24 9.60 20.50
CA GLY A 215 -1.11 9.23 19.11
C GLY A 215 -0.60 10.41 18.29
N ILE A 216 0.65 10.36 17.84
CA ILE A 216 1.30 11.46 17.12
C ILE A 216 1.34 11.12 15.63
N ASP A 217 0.85 12.03 14.80
CA ASP A 217 0.76 11.78 13.36
C ASP A 217 2.06 12.06 12.60
N GLU A 218 2.10 11.67 11.33
CA GLU A 218 3.25 11.91 10.46
C GLU A 218 3.59 13.40 10.36
N ASN A 219 4.87 13.68 10.07
CA ASN A 219 5.42 15.02 9.93
C ASN A 219 5.05 15.96 11.10
N THR A 220 4.85 15.38 12.29
CA THR A 220 4.39 16.06 13.50
C THR A 220 5.15 15.56 14.72
N ALA A 221 5.47 16.48 15.62
CA ALA A 221 6.24 16.24 16.83
C ALA A 221 5.54 16.78 18.07
N LEU A 222 5.61 15.99 19.16
CA LEU A 222 5.39 16.46 20.52
C LEU A 222 6.76 16.78 21.14
N PHE A 223 7.03 18.06 21.33
CA PHE A 223 8.17 18.53 22.10
C PHE A 223 7.84 18.59 23.58
N VAL A 224 8.62 17.90 24.40
CA VAL A 224 8.44 17.84 25.85
C VAL A 224 9.56 18.60 26.53
N ASN A 225 9.22 19.49 27.45
CA ASN A 225 10.16 20.13 28.36
C ASN A 225 9.61 20.03 29.78
N GLY A 226 10.14 19.07 30.55
CA GLY A 226 9.57 18.69 31.85
C GLY A 226 8.13 18.19 31.68
N ARG A 227 7.16 18.94 32.23
CA ARG A 227 5.73 18.58 32.21
C ARG A 227 4.94 19.28 31.11
N ARG A 228 5.58 20.17 30.33
CA ARG A 228 4.95 20.92 29.25
C ARG A 228 5.24 20.25 27.92
N GLY A 229 4.19 19.88 27.20
CA GLY A 229 4.23 19.40 25.82
C GLY A 229 3.82 20.50 24.86
N ARG A 230 4.46 20.60 23.69
CA ARG A 230 4.10 21.50 22.59
C ARG A 230 4.04 20.71 21.28
N VAL A 231 2.97 20.90 20.52
CA VAL A 231 2.76 20.24 19.22
C VAL A 231 3.26 21.14 18.09
N ILE A 232 4.06 20.59 17.19
CA ILE A 232 4.58 21.26 15.99
C ILE A 232 4.59 20.26 14.84
N GLY A 233 4.08 20.64 13.67
CA GLY A 233 4.00 19.76 12.50
C GLY A 233 2.87 20.06 11.52
N GLU A 234 2.78 19.21 10.51
CA GLU A 234 1.78 19.30 9.46
C GLU A 234 0.37 18.95 9.95
N TYR A 235 0.25 17.91 10.77
CA TYR A 235 -1.00 17.47 11.38
C TYR A 235 -0.99 17.77 12.88
N GLY A 236 -1.33 16.79 13.71
CA GLY A 236 -1.45 16.96 15.13
C GLY A 236 -1.27 15.67 15.91
N MET A 237 -1.68 15.72 17.16
CA MET A 237 -1.62 14.62 18.11
C MET A 237 -2.98 14.40 18.72
N ILE A 238 -3.36 13.14 18.87
CA ILE A 238 -4.51 12.69 19.65
C ILE A 238 -4.05 12.32 21.06
N VAL A 239 -4.83 12.75 22.04
CA VAL A 239 -4.64 12.48 23.46
C VAL A 239 -5.86 11.73 23.98
N LEU A 240 -5.61 10.57 24.59
CA LEU A 240 -6.62 9.71 25.20
C LEU A 240 -6.43 9.69 26.73
N ASP A 241 -7.51 9.81 27.50
CA ASP A 241 -7.54 9.60 28.95
C ASP A 241 -8.65 8.59 29.30
N MET A 242 -8.25 7.47 29.88
CA MET A 242 -9.11 6.34 30.27
C MET A 242 -9.67 6.47 31.69
N ALA A 243 -9.55 7.64 32.33
CA ALA A 243 -10.00 7.84 33.72
C ALA A 243 -11.45 7.41 33.98
N ASP A 244 -12.32 7.68 33.00
CA ASP A 244 -13.77 7.41 33.07
C ASP A 244 -14.18 6.25 32.16
N ALA A 245 -13.20 5.57 31.53
CA ALA A 245 -13.47 4.59 30.49
C ALA A 245 -14.02 3.28 31.05
N GLN A 246 -14.93 2.66 30.31
CA GLN A 246 -15.54 1.38 30.64
C GLN A 246 -15.19 0.35 29.56
N PHE A 247 -14.88 -0.86 30.01
CA PHE A 247 -14.48 -1.97 29.13
C PHE A 247 -15.41 -3.15 29.36
N ASP A 248 -15.88 -3.78 28.27
CA ASP A 248 -16.59 -5.04 28.43
C ASP A 248 -15.61 -6.16 28.87
N PRO A 249 -16.07 -7.19 29.61
CA PRO A 249 -15.20 -8.28 30.07
C PRO A 249 -14.56 -9.11 28.94
N ARG A 250 -15.00 -8.91 27.70
CA ARG A 250 -14.48 -9.62 26.51
C ARG A 250 -13.45 -8.77 25.75
N GLY A 251 -13.17 -7.54 26.18
CA GLY A 251 -12.24 -6.62 25.53
C GLY A 251 -12.71 -6.10 24.17
N ARG A 252 -14.02 -6.14 23.88
CA ARG A 252 -14.57 -5.84 22.54
C ARG A 252 -15.22 -4.47 22.42
N THR A 253 -15.55 -3.87 23.55
CA THR A 253 -16.23 -2.58 23.65
C THR A 253 -15.48 -1.70 24.63
N PHE A 254 -15.16 -0.48 24.19
CA PHE A 254 -14.47 0.54 24.97
C PHE A 254 -15.33 1.81 24.93
N GLN A 255 -15.81 2.28 26.07
CA GLN A 255 -16.74 3.40 26.18
C GLN A 255 -16.20 4.51 27.06
N ASP A 256 -16.73 5.71 26.90
CA ASP A 256 -16.44 6.87 27.76
C ASP A 256 -14.96 7.29 27.77
N ILE A 257 -14.22 7.01 26.70
CA ILE A 257 -12.82 7.44 26.57
C ILE A 257 -12.79 8.95 26.31
N ARG A 258 -12.03 9.70 27.11
CA ARG A 258 -11.84 11.13 26.83
C ARG A 258 -10.85 11.31 25.68
N PHE A 259 -11.29 12.00 24.64
CA PHE A 259 -10.57 12.22 23.40
C PHE A 259 -10.28 13.71 23.20
N SER A 260 -9.04 14.06 22.87
CA SER A 260 -8.69 15.40 22.42
C SER A 260 -7.71 15.34 21.25
N TYR A 261 -7.85 16.24 20.29
CA TYR A 261 -6.91 16.48 19.21
C TYR A 261 -6.28 17.85 19.38
N LEU A 262 -4.95 17.87 19.40
CA LEU A 262 -4.11 19.06 19.49
C LEU A 262 -3.34 19.19 18.18
N ASP A 263 -3.38 20.36 17.57
CA ASP A 263 -2.72 20.68 16.30
C ASP A 263 -1.57 21.66 16.57
N THR A 264 -0.75 21.94 15.57
CA THR A 264 0.40 22.84 15.65
C THR A 264 0.13 24.11 16.46
N GLY A 265 1.09 24.42 17.32
CA GLY A 265 1.06 25.55 18.24
C GLY A 265 0.29 25.29 19.54
N ASP A 266 -0.49 24.20 19.65
CA ASP A 266 -1.09 23.80 20.92
C ASP A 266 -0.04 23.28 21.89
N GLU A 267 -0.36 23.44 23.16
CA GLU A 267 0.43 22.89 24.25
C GLU A 267 -0.45 22.06 25.20
N ILE A 268 0.21 21.27 26.04
CA ILE A 268 -0.44 20.45 27.05
C ILE A 268 0.39 20.38 28.33
N ASP A 269 -0.26 20.55 29.48
CA ASP A 269 0.28 20.11 30.76
C ASP A 269 0.10 18.59 30.84
N LEU A 270 1.18 17.84 30.61
CA LEU A 270 1.19 16.37 30.56
C LEU A 270 0.90 15.74 31.92
N ALA A 271 1.04 16.47 33.02
CA ALA A 271 0.70 15.97 34.34
C ALA A 271 -0.80 16.10 34.63
N ARG A 272 -1.40 17.24 34.25
CA ARG A 272 -2.82 17.55 34.47
C ARG A 272 -3.73 17.16 33.31
N MET A 273 -3.16 16.77 32.18
CA MET A 273 -3.86 16.52 30.91
C MET A 273 -4.68 17.73 30.46
N LYS A 274 -4.14 18.94 30.67
CA LYS A 274 -4.82 20.19 30.34
C LYS A 274 -4.20 20.80 29.10
N ALA A 275 -4.95 20.79 28.00
CA ALA A 275 -4.56 21.45 26.76
C ALA A 275 -4.65 22.99 26.89
N ILE A 276 -3.68 23.67 26.29
CA ILE A 276 -3.56 25.11 26.17
C ILE A 276 -3.52 25.40 24.66
N PRO A 277 -4.63 25.88 24.06
CA PRO A 277 -4.68 26.14 22.62
C PRO A 277 -3.66 27.18 22.18
N GLY A 278 -3.08 26.97 21.00
CA GLY A 278 -2.09 27.85 20.40
C GLY A 278 -2.62 29.25 20.10
N HIS A 279 -1.69 30.19 19.94
CA HIS A 279 -2.02 31.58 19.62
C HIS A 279 -2.77 31.66 18.28
N GLY A 280 -3.87 32.43 18.24
CA GLY A 280 -4.72 32.58 17.05
C GLY A 280 -5.87 31.56 16.95
N LYS A 281 -5.86 30.46 17.73
CA LYS A 281 -6.98 29.52 17.75
C LYS A 281 -8.18 30.11 18.50
N ARG A 282 -9.32 30.15 17.82
CA ARG A 282 -10.56 30.74 18.32
C ARG A 282 -11.73 29.78 18.17
N ARG A 283 -12.82 30.04 18.89
CA ARG A 283 -14.06 29.28 18.71
C ARG A 283 -14.59 29.43 17.28
N VAL A 284 -15.20 28.35 16.79
CA VAL A 284 -15.94 28.31 15.52
C VAL A 284 -17.09 29.31 15.58
N ARG A 285 -17.23 30.15 14.55
CA ARG A 285 -18.31 31.13 14.41
C ARG A 285 -19.52 30.47 13.74
N ALA A 286 -20.70 31.05 13.94
CA ALA A 286 -21.93 30.57 13.30
C ALA A 286 -21.84 30.55 11.76
N SER A 287 -21.11 31.49 11.15
CA SER A 287 -20.88 31.55 9.70
C SER A 287 -19.92 30.48 9.17
N GLU A 288 -19.19 29.79 10.06
CA GLU A 288 -18.22 28.74 9.72
C GLU A 288 -18.78 27.34 9.95
N ILE A 289 -20.04 27.25 10.39
CA ILE A 289 -20.75 25.99 10.54
C ILE A 289 -21.01 25.44 9.13
N ALA A 290 -20.35 24.33 8.81
CA ALA A 290 -20.47 23.65 7.53
C ALA A 290 -21.44 22.45 7.59
N TYR A 291 -21.64 21.86 8.77
CA TYR A 291 -22.40 20.62 8.91
C TYR A 291 -23.56 20.76 9.91
N ARG A 292 -24.73 20.21 9.56
CA ARG A 292 -25.92 20.20 10.44
C ARG A 292 -26.44 18.79 10.74
N ALA A 293 -25.86 17.78 10.12
CA ALA A 293 -26.21 16.38 10.32
C ALA A 293 -24.96 15.50 10.07
N PRO A 294 -24.92 14.27 10.62
CA PRO A 294 -23.87 13.31 10.29
C PRO A 294 -23.89 12.98 8.81
N ALA A 295 -22.76 13.19 8.14
CA ALA A 295 -22.53 12.63 6.81
C ALA A 295 -22.14 11.15 7.00
N ARG A 296 -22.91 10.22 6.41
CA ARG A 296 -22.59 8.78 6.48
C ARG A 296 -21.23 8.55 5.81
N SER A 297 -20.17 8.45 6.60
CA SER A 297 -18.87 8.00 6.10
C SER A 297 -18.95 6.50 5.87
N GLN A 298 -18.84 6.07 4.63
CA GLN A 298 -18.69 4.65 4.28
C GLN A 298 -17.21 4.20 4.31
N ARG A 299 -16.29 5.12 4.63
CA ARG A 299 -14.86 4.83 4.73
C ARG A 299 -14.54 3.99 5.96
N ASN A 300 -13.56 3.10 5.82
CA ASN A 300 -13.00 2.34 6.93
C ASN A 300 -12.54 3.32 8.03
N VAL A 301 -13.07 3.15 9.24
CA VAL A 301 -12.78 4.02 10.39
C VAL A 301 -11.32 4.02 10.82
N PHE A 302 -10.60 2.93 10.52
CA PHE A 302 -9.14 2.82 10.71
C PHE A 302 -8.37 3.05 9.40
N GLY A 303 -9.02 3.59 8.37
CA GLY A 303 -8.35 4.07 7.16
C GLY A 303 -7.65 5.41 7.39
N ALA A 304 -6.72 5.72 6.48
CA ALA A 304 -5.97 6.97 6.51
C ALA A 304 -6.86 8.21 6.61
N TYR A 305 -6.61 9.04 7.62
CA TYR A 305 -7.29 10.33 7.86
C TYR A 305 -8.80 10.29 8.09
N THR A 306 -9.47 9.13 8.04
CA THR A 306 -10.92 9.02 8.30
C THR A 306 -11.31 9.60 9.66
N LEU A 307 -10.49 9.38 10.69
CA LEU A 307 -10.73 9.91 12.03
C LEU A 307 -10.59 11.44 12.09
N TYR A 308 -9.67 12.01 11.31
CA TYR A 308 -9.48 13.46 11.21
C TYR A 308 -10.63 14.12 10.44
N ASP A 309 -11.13 13.48 9.39
CA ASP A 309 -12.32 13.94 8.64
C ASP A 309 -13.56 13.95 9.53
N LEU A 310 -13.82 12.84 10.24
CA LEU A 310 -14.92 12.72 11.20
C LEU A 310 -14.83 13.84 12.25
N LEU A 311 -13.63 14.06 12.79
CA LEU A 311 -13.40 15.12 13.75
C LEU A 311 -13.60 16.51 13.14
N GLY A 312 -13.16 16.76 11.91
CA GLY A 312 -13.35 18.01 11.18
C GLY A 312 -14.83 18.34 10.97
N ARG A 313 -15.62 17.34 10.55
CA ARG A 313 -17.08 17.48 10.42
C ARG A 313 -17.75 17.79 11.74
N LEU A 314 -17.29 17.14 12.81
CA LEU A 314 -17.74 17.50 14.14
C LEU A 314 -17.30 18.94 14.46
N VAL A 315 -16.02 19.28 14.46
CA VAL A 315 -15.52 20.63 14.81
C VAL A 315 -16.29 21.74 14.11
N LEU A 316 -16.52 21.61 12.80
CA LEU A 316 -17.26 22.56 11.95
C LEU A 316 -18.78 22.33 11.93
N GLY A 317 -19.28 21.38 12.70
CA GLY A 317 -20.69 21.04 12.81
C GLY A 317 -21.44 21.90 13.83
N ASP A 318 -22.73 22.10 13.58
CA ASP A 318 -23.64 22.80 14.47
C ASP A 318 -23.79 22.02 15.79
N ALA A 319 -23.25 22.58 16.87
CA ALA A 319 -23.24 21.92 18.17
C ALA A 319 -24.64 21.66 18.76
N GLN A 320 -25.70 22.28 18.24
CA GLN A 320 -27.07 22.05 18.73
C GLN A 320 -27.73 20.80 18.15
N VAL A 321 -27.43 20.48 16.89
CA VAL A 321 -28.10 19.39 16.14
C VAL A 321 -27.15 18.28 15.72
N TYR A 322 -25.84 18.56 15.73
CA TYR A 322 -24.80 17.62 15.32
C TYR A 322 -23.82 17.41 16.48
N SER A 323 -24.18 16.54 17.42
CA SER A 323 -23.39 16.27 18.63
C SER A 323 -22.43 15.10 18.49
N ALA A 324 -22.70 14.13 17.61
CA ALA A 324 -21.87 12.94 17.43
C ALA A 324 -21.77 12.52 15.96
N ASP A 325 -20.65 11.89 15.60
CA ASP A 325 -20.38 11.32 14.28
C ASP A 325 -19.66 9.98 14.45
N ARG A 326 -19.83 9.08 13.48
CA ARG A 326 -19.32 7.71 13.56
C ARG A 326 -18.92 7.16 12.20
N ALA A 327 -17.94 6.28 12.23
CA ALA A 327 -17.54 5.46 11.09
C ALA A 327 -17.32 4.03 11.56
N GLY A 328 -17.38 3.08 10.62
CA GLY A 328 -17.21 1.67 10.94
C GLY A 328 -16.39 0.92 9.91
N THR A 329 -15.98 -0.27 10.30
CA THR A 329 -15.31 -1.26 9.45
C THR A 329 -15.77 -2.67 9.84
N VAL A 330 -15.48 -3.67 9.03
CA VAL A 330 -15.86 -5.06 9.29
C VAL A 330 -14.66 -5.94 9.05
N ASP A 331 -14.36 -6.81 10.01
CA ASP A 331 -13.52 -7.97 9.75
C ASP A 331 -14.40 -9.12 9.23
N LEU A 332 -14.17 -9.50 7.98
CA LEU A 332 -14.94 -10.56 7.31
C LEU A 332 -14.66 -11.93 7.93
N LYS A 333 -13.43 -12.18 8.39
CA LYS A 333 -13.00 -13.48 8.95
C LYS A 333 -13.76 -13.81 10.23
N SER A 334 -13.89 -12.85 11.15
CA SER A 334 -14.65 -13.01 12.39
C SER A 334 -16.12 -12.60 12.28
N SER A 335 -16.52 -11.99 11.15
CA SER A 335 -17.84 -11.37 10.97
C SER A 335 -18.16 -10.30 12.01
N LEU A 336 -17.15 -9.59 12.52
CA LEU A 336 -17.32 -8.51 13.48
C LEU A 336 -17.27 -7.15 12.79
N ALA A 337 -18.28 -6.32 13.02
CA ALA A 337 -18.27 -4.91 12.68
C ALA A 337 -17.73 -4.11 13.86
N VAL A 338 -16.74 -3.26 13.59
CA VAL A 338 -16.20 -2.30 14.55
C VAL A 338 -16.68 -0.91 14.19
N THR A 339 -17.24 -0.18 15.15
CA THR A 339 -17.67 1.22 15.00
C THR A 339 -16.89 2.09 15.97
N VAL A 340 -16.35 3.21 15.49
CA VAL A 340 -15.87 4.30 16.34
C VAL A 340 -16.85 5.45 16.25
N GLU A 341 -17.28 5.93 17.41
CA GLU A 341 -18.14 7.09 17.55
C GLU A 341 -17.40 8.16 18.36
N LEU A 342 -17.40 9.40 17.86
CA LEU A 342 -16.95 10.56 18.60
C LEU A 342 -18.15 11.45 18.92
N GLU A 343 -18.25 11.88 20.18
CA GLU A 343 -19.34 12.70 20.70
C GLU A 343 -18.81 13.96 21.40
N ARG A 344 -19.50 15.07 21.17
CA ARG A 344 -19.37 16.29 21.97
C ARG A 344 -20.09 16.12 23.31
N VAL A 345 -19.32 16.26 24.38
CA VAL A 345 -19.84 16.36 25.73
C VAL A 345 -20.23 17.81 26.03
N ARG A 346 -21.52 18.05 26.20
CA ARG A 346 -22.07 19.39 26.48
C ARG A 346 -21.39 20.04 27.69
N GLY A 347 -20.92 21.28 27.52
CA GLY A 347 -20.25 22.04 28.58
C GLY A 347 -18.77 21.70 28.80
N HIS A 348 -18.27 20.61 28.20
CA HIS A 348 -16.87 20.16 28.35
C HIS A 348 -16.09 20.24 27.03
N SER A 349 -16.71 19.83 25.92
CA SER A 349 -16.05 19.84 24.62
C SER A 349 -15.82 21.25 24.10
N ARG A 350 -14.69 21.48 23.46
CA ARG A 350 -14.35 22.77 22.84
C ARG A 350 -13.85 22.55 21.42
N ASN A 351 -14.46 23.27 20.48
CA ASN A 351 -14.06 23.33 19.08
C ASN A 351 -13.31 24.64 18.86
N LEU A 352 -12.08 24.57 18.39
CA LEU A 352 -11.28 25.75 18.07
C LEU A 352 -10.71 25.58 16.67
N VAL A 353 -10.59 26.69 15.96
CA VAL A 353 -10.08 26.75 14.60
C VAL A 353 -9.16 27.95 14.43
N ALA A 354 -8.24 27.84 13.48
CA ALA A 354 -7.46 28.95 12.96
C ALA A 354 -7.37 28.82 11.43
N LEU A 355 -7.32 29.96 10.76
CA LEU A 355 -6.99 30.03 9.33
C LEU A 355 -5.59 30.61 9.26
N THR A 356 -4.65 29.84 8.71
CA THR A 356 -3.27 30.27 8.48
C THR A 356 -3.01 30.36 6.98
N GLU A 357 -1.85 30.90 6.59
CA GLU A 357 -1.41 30.87 5.19
C GLU A 357 -1.29 29.42 4.66
N ASN A 358 -1.00 28.48 5.56
CA ASN A 358 -0.89 27.03 5.28
C ASN A 358 -2.23 26.29 5.46
N GLY A 359 -3.36 26.99 5.43
CA GLY A 359 -4.70 26.40 5.41
C GLY A 359 -5.44 26.37 6.75
N PHE A 360 -6.46 25.51 6.82
CA PHE A 360 -7.33 25.35 7.97
C PHE A 360 -6.67 24.52 9.08
N ARG A 361 -6.75 25.00 10.32
CA ARG A 361 -6.22 24.35 11.51
C ARG A 361 -7.32 24.14 12.53
N MET A 362 -7.30 23.03 13.25
CA MET A 362 -8.33 22.72 14.25
C MET A 362 -7.79 22.14 15.55
N THR A 363 -8.47 22.44 16.64
CA THR A 363 -8.24 21.81 17.94
C THR A 363 -9.58 21.39 18.50
N ALA A 364 -9.67 20.11 18.89
CA ALA A 364 -10.89 19.51 19.41
C ALA A 364 -10.60 18.97 20.81
N LEU A 365 -11.17 19.57 21.85
CA LEU A 365 -10.85 19.21 23.23
C LEU A 365 -12.02 18.52 23.91
N ASN A 366 -11.71 17.52 24.73
CA ASN A 366 -12.64 16.85 25.66
C ASN A 366 -13.89 16.28 24.99
N TYR A 367 -13.70 15.60 23.87
CA TYR A 367 -14.72 14.75 23.27
C TYR A 367 -14.80 13.41 24.01
N ARG A 368 -15.85 12.66 23.74
CA ARG A 368 -16.00 11.28 24.15
C ARG A 368 -15.81 10.39 22.94
N ALA A 369 -15.02 9.34 23.07
CA ALA A 369 -14.84 8.31 22.06
C ALA A 369 -15.37 6.97 22.58
N ASN A 370 -16.13 6.28 21.73
CA ASN A 370 -16.60 4.92 21.95
C ASN A 370 -16.10 4.04 20.80
N VAL A 371 -15.57 2.87 21.11
CA VAL A 371 -15.23 1.81 20.14
C VAL A 371 -16.07 0.60 20.47
N MET A 372 -16.91 0.18 19.53
CA MET A 372 -17.89 -0.89 19.73
C MET A 372 -17.69 -1.97 18.68
N SER A 373 -17.69 -3.23 19.10
CA SER A 373 -17.63 -4.37 18.18
C SER A 373 -18.91 -5.21 18.28
N GLU A 374 -19.59 -5.41 17.14
CA GLU A 374 -20.81 -6.20 17.04
C GLU A 374 -20.65 -7.35 16.03
N LYS A 375 -21.23 -8.53 16.31
CA LYS A 375 -21.22 -9.64 15.35
C LYS A 375 -22.34 -9.45 14.33
N LEU A 376 -21.99 -9.46 13.05
CA LEU A 376 -22.94 -9.30 11.96
C LEU A 376 -23.68 -10.61 11.64
N SER A 377 -24.90 -10.48 11.12
CA SER A 377 -25.66 -11.59 10.54
C SER A 377 -25.28 -11.82 9.07
N ALA A 378 -25.46 -13.04 8.57
CA ALA A 378 -25.16 -13.41 7.18
C ALA A 378 -25.86 -12.49 6.15
N ALA A 379 -27.11 -12.08 6.41
CA ALA A 379 -27.84 -11.16 5.53
C ALA A 379 -27.23 -9.75 5.46
N ARG A 380 -26.61 -9.26 6.55
CA ARG A 380 -25.93 -7.96 6.56
C ARG A 380 -24.57 -8.01 5.86
N LEU A 381 -23.87 -9.14 5.92
CA LEU A 381 -22.63 -9.39 5.17
C LEU A 381 -22.90 -9.42 3.64
N ALA A 382 -23.93 -10.14 3.20
CA ALA A 382 -24.29 -10.26 1.79
C ALA A 382 -24.67 -8.91 1.12
N ASN A 383 -25.31 -8.00 1.85
CA ASN A 383 -25.70 -6.67 1.33
C ASN A 383 -24.53 -5.71 1.09
N ARG A 384 -23.33 -6.00 1.61
CA ARG A 384 -22.15 -5.13 1.45
C ARG A 384 -21.35 -5.45 0.18
N ALA A 385 -21.41 -6.70 -0.29
CA ALA A 385 -20.69 -7.18 -1.47
C ALA A 385 -21.36 -6.80 -2.82
N THR A 386 -22.54 -6.17 -2.80
CA THR A 386 -23.43 -6.10 -3.96
C THR A 386 -23.53 -4.74 -4.66
N HIS A 387 -22.90 -3.66 -4.16
CA HIS A 387 -22.99 -2.32 -4.77
C HIS A 387 -21.61 -1.73 -5.12
N LEU A 388 -21.03 -2.20 -6.22
CA LEU A 388 -19.78 -1.71 -6.81
C LEU A 388 -19.94 -0.40 -7.59
N GLN A 389 -21.15 -0.01 -7.96
CA GLN A 389 -21.43 1.29 -8.57
C GLN A 389 -22.04 2.21 -7.52
N ARG A 390 -21.55 3.45 -7.42
CA ARG A 390 -22.15 4.45 -6.53
C ARG A 390 -23.47 4.96 -7.12
N ASP A 391 -24.49 5.06 -6.27
CA ASP A 391 -25.77 5.65 -6.64
C ASP A 391 -25.73 7.17 -6.46
N TYR A 392 -25.67 7.88 -7.57
CA TYR A 392 -25.72 9.36 -7.61
C TYR A 392 -27.15 9.91 -7.76
N GLY A 393 -28.17 9.07 -7.60
CA GLY A 393 -29.58 9.42 -7.84
C GLY A 393 -29.94 9.55 -9.33
N VAL A 394 -29.00 9.27 -10.23
CA VAL A 394 -29.16 9.24 -11.69
C VAL A 394 -28.57 7.96 -12.25
N LYS A 395 -29.29 7.34 -13.21
CA LYS A 395 -28.83 6.11 -13.85
C LYS A 395 -28.14 6.42 -15.18
N PRO A 396 -27.03 5.74 -15.52
CA PRO A 396 -26.43 5.82 -16.85
C PRO A 396 -27.47 5.51 -17.94
N GLY A 397 -27.61 6.39 -18.93
CA GLY A 397 -28.39 6.10 -20.14
C GLY A 397 -27.65 5.13 -21.07
N ALA A 398 -28.35 4.60 -22.08
CA ALA A 398 -27.78 3.63 -23.03
C ALA A 398 -26.57 4.15 -23.84
N GLY A 399 -26.43 5.47 -23.99
CA GLY A 399 -25.31 6.12 -24.67
C GLY A 399 -24.14 6.51 -23.75
N SER A 400 -24.23 6.22 -22.44
CA SER A 400 -23.18 6.56 -21.48
C SER A 400 -21.93 5.75 -21.76
N ARG A 401 -20.76 6.39 -21.64
CA ARG A 401 -19.47 5.76 -21.92
C ARG A 401 -18.48 6.13 -20.83
N LEU A 402 -17.76 5.13 -20.35
CA LEU A 402 -16.65 5.29 -19.43
C LEU A 402 -15.39 4.74 -20.10
N LEU A 403 -14.47 5.63 -20.45
CA LEU A 403 -13.21 5.28 -21.08
C LEU A 403 -12.11 5.31 -20.03
N LEU A 404 -11.51 4.17 -19.75
CA LEU A 404 -10.44 4.02 -18.77
C LEU A 404 -9.14 3.72 -19.51
N LEU A 405 -8.14 4.58 -19.36
CA LEU A 405 -6.86 4.46 -20.05
C LEU A 405 -5.78 4.03 -19.08
N GLY A 406 -4.98 3.03 -19.47
CA GLY A 406 -3.93 2.49 -18.62
C GLY A 406 -2.70 3.39 -18.49
N SER A 407 -2.52 4.36 -19.38
CA SER A 407 -1.49 5.42 -19.29
C SER A 407 -2.05 6.75 -19.78
N SER A 408 -1.26 7.83 -19.66
CA SER A 408 -1.65 9.11 -20.25
C SER A 408 -1.67 9.01 -21.77
N PRO A 409 -2.75 9.42 -22.48
CA PRO A 409 -2.83 9.34 -23.95
C PRO A 409 -1.84 10.27 -24.64
N THR A 410 -1.16 11.13 -23.88
CA THR A 410 -0.17 12.09 -24.36
C THR A 410 1.27 11.56 -24.28
N GLN A 411 1.47 10.40 -23.65
CA GLN A 411 2.72 9.63 -23.71
C GLN A 411 2.72 8.77 -25.00
N GLY A 412 3.89 8.50 -25.59
CA GLY A 412 3.99 7.65 -26.79
C GLY A 412 3.80 8.34 -28.16
N HIS A 413 3.52 7.54 -29.19
CA HIS A 413 3.50 7.95 -30.62
C HIS A 413 2.19 8.64 -31.07
N GLY A 414 1.29 8.97 -30.14
CA GLY A 414 0.04 9.70 -30.42
C GLY A 414 -1.11 8.85 -30.98
N GLU A 415 -0.94 7.53 -31.13
CA GLU A 415 -2.00 6.60 -31.54
C GLU A 415 -3.12 6.52 -30.51
N MET A 416 -2.77 6.36 -29.22
CA MET A 416 -3.77 6.34 -28.15
C MET A 416 -4.56 7.65 -28.05
N LEU A 417 -3.92 8.81 -28.30
CA LEU A 417 -4.63 10.08 -28.37
C LEU A 417 -5.65 10.09 -29.51
N ARG A 418 -5.27 9.62 -30.71
CA ARG A 418 -6.19 9.56 -31.85
C ARG A 418 -7.36 8.62 -31.59
N GLU A 419 -7.08 7.45 -31.01
CA GLU A 419 -8.11 6.48 -30.64
C GLU A 419 -9.08 7.08 -29.62
N MET A 420 -8.58 7.64 -28.52
CA MET A 420 -9.41 8.33 -27.52
C MET A 420 -10.30 9.41 -28.17
N LEU A 421 -9.73 10.21 -29.09
CA LEU A 421 -10.45 11.27 -29.79
C LEU A 421 -11.50 10.77 -30.78
N ALA A 422 -11.44 9.51 -31.23
CA ALA A 422 -12.50 8.91 -32.05
C ALA A 422 -13.80 8.69 -31.24
N HIS A 423 -13.68 8.58 -29.92
CA HIS A 423 -14.81 8.42 -29.00
C HIS A 423 -15.30 9.74 -28.38
N CYS A 424 -14.63 10.87 -28.68
CA CYS A 424 -14.98 12.19 -28.16
C CYS A 424 -15.98 12.93 -29.05
N GLU A 425 -16.92 13.63 -28.42
CA GLU A 425 -17.95 14.45 -29.08
C GLU A 425 -17.99 15.87 -28.50
N GLY A 426 -18.11 16.87 -29.38
CA GLY A 426 -18.14 18.27 -28.98
C GLY A 426 -16.84 18.76 -28.34
N ASP A 427 -16.96 19.79 -27.50
CA ASP A 427 -15.84 20.32 -26.73
C ASP A 427 -15.49 19.38 -25.57
N ILE A 428 -14.19 19.26 -25.29
CA ILE A 428 -13.66 18.36 -24.26
C ILE A 428 -13.39 19.16 -22.99
N GLY A 429 -14.19 18.95 -21.94
CA GLY A 429 -13.93 19.55 -20.63
C GLY A 429 -12.77 18.85 -19.92
N ILE A 430 -11.77 19.60 -19.48
CA ILE A 430 -10.57 19.08 -18.82
C ILE A 430 -10.67 19.35 -17.32
N LEU A 431 -10.71 18.28 -16.52
CA LEU A 431 -10.69 18.35 -15.06
C LEU A 431 -9.33 17.83 -14.54
N ALA A 432 -8.33 18.70 -14.51
CA ALA A 432 -6.96 18.33 -14.17
C ALA A 432 -6.66 18.23 -12.66
N ALA A 433 -7.67 17.99 -11.83
CA ALA A 433 -7.56 18.02 -10.37
C ALA A 433 -6.61 16.96 -9.78
N ALA A 434 -6.32 15.88 -10.51
CA ALA A 434 -5.33 14.88 -10.10
C ALA A 434 -3.89 15.43 -10.12
N SER A 435 -3.62 16.47 -10.93
CA SER A 435 -2.27 17.01 -11.11
C SER A 435 -1.80 17.86 -9.93
N ALA A 436 -0.48 17.98 -9.74
CA ALA A 436 0.11 18.96 -8.83
C ALA A 436 0.06 20.38 -9.40
N GLU A 437 -0.02 20.49 -10.72
CA GLU A 437 -0.11 21.75 -11.45
C GLU A 437 -1.32 21.71 -12.40
N PRO A 438 -2.56 21.80 -11.88
CA PRO A 438 -3.78 21.56 -12.67
C PRO A 438 -3.90 22.47 -13.89
N ARG A 439 -3.62 23.78 -13.73
CA ARG A 439 -3.71 24.77 -14.81
C ARG A 439 -2.71 24.51 -15.94
N GLU A 440 -1.47 24.17 -15.59
CA GLU A 440 -0.44 23.88 -16.59
C GLU A 440 -0.74 22.57 -17.32
N THR A 441 -1.21 21.57 -16.58
CA THR A 441 -1.65 20.28 -17.12
C THR A 441 -2.81 20.46 -18.10
N ALA A 442 -3.84 21.21 -17.71
CA ALA A 442 -4.97 21.53 -18.57
C ALA A 442 -4.52 22.30 -19.83
N ALA A 443 -3.70 23.34 -19.67
CA ALA A 443 -3.18 24.11 -20.80
C ALA A 443 -2.35 23.25 -21.77
N SER A 444 -1.54 22.33 -21.25
CA SER A 444 -0.74 21.39 -22.05
C SER A 444 -1.63 20.46 -22.88
N ILE A 445 -2.68 19.90 -22.26
CA ILE A 445 -3.64 19.04 -22.94
C ILE A 445 -4.41 19.83 -24.00
N ILE A 446 -4.89 21.02 -23.68
CA ILE A 446 -5.62 21.89 -24.63
C ILE A 446 -4.76 22.20 -25.86
N ARG A 447 -3.47 22.51 -25.69
CA ARG A 447 -2.54 22.71 -26.83
C ARG A 447 -2.43 21.47 -27.72
N ARG A 448 -2.37 20.28 -27.12
CA ARG A 448 -2.30 19.01 -27.86
C ARG A 448 -3.62 18.70 -28.59
N LEU A 449 -4.76 18.96 -27.95
CA LEU A 449 -6.08 18.83 -28.57
C LEU A 449 -6.24 19.76 -29.76
N ALA A 450 -5.80 21.02 -29.64
CA ALA A 450 -5.81 21.97 -30.73
C ALA A 450 -4.97 21.49 -31.94
N GLY A 451 -3.83 20.86 -31.67
CA GLY A 451 -3.01 20.22 -32.71
C GLY A 451 -3.68 19.04 -33.43
N GLN A 452 -4.77 18.49 -32.87
CA GLN A 452 -5.60 17.42 -33.46
C GLN A 452 -6.97 17.95 -33.94
N GLY A 453 -7.15 19.27 -34.02
CA GLY A 453 -8.40 19.89 -34.47
C GLY A 453 -9.57 19.77 -33.48
N ARG A 454 -9.28 19.62 -32.17
CA ARG A 454 -10.28 19.51 -31.10
C ARG A 454 -10.19 20.69 -30.15
N THR A 455 -11.33 21.14 -29.64
CA THR A 455 -11.42 22.21 -28.64
C THR A 455 -11.42 21.62 -27.24
N GLY A 456 -10.50 22.08 -26.40
CA GLY A 456 -10.46 21.74 -24.98
C GLY A 456 -10.85 22.94 -24.11
N ILE A 457 -11.59 22.69 -23.05
CA ILE A 457 -12.05 23.70 -22.08
C ILE A 457 -11.45 23.34 -20.72
N ASP A 458 -10.65 24.23 -20.13
CA ASP A 458 -10.23 24.05 -18.74
C ASP A 458 -11.42 24.31 -17.82
N LEU A 459 -11.82 23.31 -17.03
CA LEU A 459 -12.91 23.44 -16.06
C LEU A 459 -12.46 24.18 -14.80
N GLY A 460 -11.15 24.34 -14.58
CA GLY A 460 -10.59 25.12 -13.49
C GLY A 460 -10.85 24.56 -12.09
N VAL A 461 -11.34 23.32 -11.98
CA VAL A 461 -11.66 22.67 -10.70
C VAL A 461 -10.40 22.06 -10.09
N THR A 462 -10.11 22.41 -8.84
CA THR A 462 -9.02 21.91 -8.01
C THR A 462 -9.52 21.63 -6.59
N ILE A 463 -8.73 20.89 -5.80
CA ILE A 463 -9.05 20.63 -4.39
C ILE A 463 -9.23 21.91 -3.57
N ASP A 464 -8.47 22.97 -3.91
CA ASP A 464 -8.47 24.23 -3.17
C ASP A 464 -9.68 25.12 -3.48
N ASN A 465 -10.35 24.91 -4.61
CA ASN A 465 -11.43 25.79 -5.06
C ASN A 465 -12.77 25.07 -5.32
N VAL A 466 -12.85 23.75 -5.11
CA VAL A 466 -14.04 22.97 -5.46
C VAL A 466 -15.31 23.43 -4.74
N GLU A 467 -15.20 23.94 -3.50
CA GLU A 467 -16.34 24.55 -2.80
C GLU A 467 -16.87 25.81 -3.51
N HIS A 468 -15.98 26.62 -4.10
CA HIS A 468 -16.36 27.79 -4.87
C HIS A 468 -16.95 27.37 -6.22
N CYS A 469 -16.29 26.46 -6.93
CA CYS A 469 -16.77 25.90 -8.20
C CYS A 469 -18.14 25.24 -8.05
N GLY A 470 -18.41 24.56 -6.94
CA GLY A 470 -19.70 23.93 -6.67
C GLY A 470 -20.85 24.91 -6.42
N ARG A 471 -20.56 26.17 -6.07
CA ARG A 471 -21.57 27.25 -5.93
C ARG A 471 -21.79 28.02 -7.22
N ASP A 472 -20.88 27.90 -8.18
CA ASP A 472 -21.01 28.49 -9.50
C ASP A 472 -21.98 27.65 -10.35
N ALA A 473 -23.25 28.10 -10.38
CA ALA A 473 -24.30 27.44 -11.12
C ALA A 473 -24.00 27.36 -12.63
N GLU A 474 -23.29 28.35 -13.18
CA GLU A 474 -22.96 28.36 -14.61
C GLU A 474 -21.92 27.28 -14.93
N LEU A 475 -20.88 27.15 -14.09
CA LEU A 475 -19.88 26.10 -14.22
C LEU A 475 -20.48 24.71 -14.04
N VAL A 476 -21.32 24.52 -13.01
CA VAL A 476 -21.98 23.24 -12.71
C VAL A 476 -22.88 22.79 -13.87
N GLU A 477 -23.70 23.69 -14.43
CA GLU A 477 -24.55 23.37 -15.57
C GLU A 477 -23.75 23.19 -16.86
N ARG A 478 -22.66 23.94 -17.04
CA ARG A 478 -21.73 23.73 -18.16
C ARG A 478 -21.13 22.33 -18.11
N ILE A 479 -20.65 21.87 -16.95
CA ILE A 479 -20.11 20.51 -16.77
C ILE A 479 -21.19 19.47 -17.08
N ALA A 480 -22.41 19.65 -16.55
CA ALA A 480 -23.52 18.72 -16.78
C ALA A 480 -23.96 18.63 -18.26
N GLY A 481 -23.72 19.69 -19.04
CA GLY A 481 -24.06 19.76 -20.47
C GLY A 481 -23.00 19.20 -21.43
N LEU A 482 -21.81 18.82 -20.94
CA LEU A 482 -20.72 18.40 -21.82
C LEU A 482 -20.94 17.06 -22.53
N LYS A 483 -20.51 17.03 -23.79
CA LYS A 483 -20.11 15.90 -24.65
C LYS A 483 -19.19 14.87 -24.01
N THR A 484 -18.10 15.41 -23.53
CA THR A 484 -16.90 14.65 -23.21
C THR A 484 -16.18 15.38 -22.09
N ILE A 485 -15.82 14.62 -21.06
CA ILE A 485 -15.03 15.12 -19.93
C ILE A 485 -13.80 14.23 -19.78
N PHE A 486 -12.63 14.84 -19.77
CA PHE A 486 -11.35 14.16 -19.60
C PHE A 486 -10.73 14.49 -18.24
N LEU A 487 -10.45 13.43 -17.48
CA LEU A 487 -9.74 13.40 -16.21
C LEU A 487 -8.31 12.91 -16.48
N PRO A 488 -7.33 13.81 -16.71
CA PRO A 488 -5.96 13.40 -16.93
C PRO A 488 -5.37 12.71 -15.70
N GLY A 489 -4.31 11.93 -15.94
CA GLY A 489 -3.57 11.24 -14.89
C GLY A 489 -2.90 12.18 -13.90
N GLY A 490 -2.52 11.62 -12.75
CA GLY A 490 -1.96 12.32 -11.61
C GLY A 490 -2.17 11.50 -10.34
N ASN A 491 -2.26 12.17 -9.21
CA ASN A 491 -2.56 11.53 -7.94
C ASN A 491 -4.07 11.24 -7.84
N GLN A 492 -4.42 9.96 -7.82
CA GLN A 492 -5.81 9.49 -7.74
C GLN A 492 -6.51 9.86 -6.43
N VAL A 493 -5.76 9.91 -5.32
CA VAL A 493 -6.30 10.36 -4.01
C VAL A 493 -6.70 11.83 -4.11
N ARG A 494 -5.86 12.69 -4.69
CA ARG A 494 -6.18 14.12 -4.88
C ARG A 494 -7.43 14.33 -5.74
N LEU A 495 -7.58 13.55 -6.82
CA LEU A 495 -8.77 13.60 -7.66
C LEU A 495 -10.04 13.23 -6.88
N VAL A 496 -9.98 12.10 -6.15
CA VAL A 496 -11.08 11.64 -5.31
C VAL A 496 -11.39 12.68 -4.24
N GLU A 497 -10.41 13.23 -3.54
CA GLU A 497 -10.61 14.26 -2.51
C GLU A 497 -11.14 15.57 -3.09
N THR A 498 -10.87 15.87 -4.36
CA THR A 498 -11.49 17.02 -5.02
C THR A 498 -12.97 16.76 -5.29
N LEU A 499 -13.31 15.60 -5.86
CA LEU A 499 -14.69 15.27 -6.25
C LEU A 499 -15.58 14.86 -5.06
N LEU A 500 -14.98 14.22 -4.06
CA LEU A 500 -15.53 13.83 -2.77
C LEU A 500 -14.92 14.66 -1.65
N TYR A 501 -15.10 15.98 -1.74
CA TYR A 501 -14.51 16.92 -0.80
C TYR A 501 -14.99 16.65 0.62
N ARG A 502 -14.03 16.30 1.50
CA ARG A 502 -14.30 15.88 2.90
C ARG A 502 -15.28 14.72 3.01
N GLY A 503 -15.26 13.83 2.02
CA GLY A 503 -16.11 12.64 1.95
C GLY A 503 -17.55 12.89 1.49
N GLU A 504 -17.89 14.11 1.07
CA GLU A 504 -19.22 14.46 0.54
C GLU A 504 -19.20 14.62 -0.98
N GLU A 505 -20.31 14.29 -1.62
CA GLU A 505 -20.50 14.48 -3.07
C GLU A 505 -20.53 15.97 -3.39
N THR A 506 -19.55 16.44 -4.16
CA THR A 506 -19.52 17.84 -4.60
C THR A 506 -20.57 18.09 -5.70
N PRO A 507 -21.10 19.32 -5.83
CA PRO A 507 -21.94 19.67 -6.97
C PRO A 507 -21.25 19.44 -8.32
N VAL A 508 -19.92 19.55 -8.38
CA VAL A 508 -19.11 19.20 -9.55
C VAL A 508 -19.21 17.71 -9.85
N LEU A 509 -19.04 16.83 -8.85
CA LEU A 509 -19.19 15.39 -9.04
C LEU A 509 -20.61 15.01 -9.48
N LEU A 510 -21.64 15.62 -8.88
CA LEU A 510 -23.03 15.43 -9.31
C LEU A 510 -23.25 15.91 -10.75
N ALA A 511 -22.59 16.99 -11.18
CA ALA A 511 -22.64 17.44 -12.57
C ALA A 511 -21.98 16.43 -13.52
N LEU A 512 -20.84 15.83 -13.15
CA LEU A 512 -20.23 14.73 -13.91
C LEU A 512 -21.19 13.54 -14.02
N ALA A 513 -21.87 13.19 -12.93
CA ALA A 513 -22.83 12.08 -12.92
C ALA A 513 -24.02 12.35 -13.83
N ARG A 514 -24.54 13.59 -13.84
CA ARG A 514 -25.60 14.02 -14.77
C ARG A 514 -25.12 14.02 -16.23
N ALA A 515 -23.90 14.51 -16.50
CA ALA A 515 -23.33 14.46 -17.84
C ALA A 515 -23.23 13.01 -18.34
N HIS A 516 -22.66 12.12 -17.52
CA HIS A 516 -22.56 10.70 -17.83
C HIS A 516 -23.94 10.07 -18.08
N ALA A 517 -24.92 10.31 -17.20
CA ALA A 517 -26.30 9.84 -17.37
C ALA A 517 -26.95 10.35 -18.67
N ASN A 518 -26.59 11.55 -19.12
CA ASN A 518 -27.02 12.16 -20.38
C ASN A 518 -26.24 11.66 -21.62
N GLY A 519 -25.43 10.60 -21.47
CA GLY A 519 -24.67 9.98 -22.56
C GLY A 519 -23.28 10.58 -22.81
N ALA A 520 -22.76 11.41 -21.89
CA ALA A 520 -21.41 11.93 -22.04
C ALA A 520 -20.36 10.82 -21.89
N ALA A 521 -19.24 10.97 -22.58
CA ALA A 521 -18.04 10.17 -22.36
C ALA A 521 -17.25 10.74 -21.18
N ILE A 522 -17.12 9.97 -20.10
CA ILE A 522 -16.19 10.28 -19.01
C ILE A 522 -14.91 9.48 -19.25
N ILE A 523 -13.78 10.18 -19.38
CA ILE A 523 -12.51 9.59 -19.77
C ILE A 523 -11.51 9.78 -18.63
N GLY A 524 -11.01 8.70 -18.05
CA GLY A 524 -9.99 8.74 -16.99
C GLY A 524 -8.68 8.08 -17.44
N ALA A 525 -7.54 8.74 -17.22
CA ALA A 525 -6.22 8.20 -17.58
C ALA A 525 -5.34 7.92 -16.37
N SER A 526 -4.58 6.81 -16.41
CA SER A 526 -3.67 6.38 -15.34
C SER A 526 -4.38 6.41 -13.97
N GLY A 527 -3.84 7.08 -12.95
CA GLY A 527 -4.48 7.16 -11.62
C GLY A 527 -5.97 7.55 -11.66
N ALA A 528 -6.40 8.42 -12.58
CA ALA A 528 -7.80 8.79 -12.72
C ALA A 528 -8.69 7.62 -13.19
N ALA A 529 -8.15 6.66 -13.94
CA ALA A 529 -8.85 5.43 -14.32
C ALA A 529 -9.15 4.56 -13.08
N SER A 530 -8.16 4.38 -12.20
CA SER A 530 -8.35 3.68 -10.91
C SER A 530 -9.29 4.43 -9.97
N ALA A 531 -9.32 5.76 -10.00
CA ALA A 531 -10.25 6.55 -9.19
C ALA A 531 -11.72 6.32 -9.56
N LEU A 532 -12.01 5.91 -10.81
CA LEU A 532 -13.36 5.74 -11.31
C LEU A 532 -14.03 4.44 -10.82
N SER A 533 -13.28 3.46 -10.30
CA SER A 533 -13.86 2.31 -9.58
C SER A 533 -14.29 2.69 -8.17
N ARG A 534 -15.11 1.85 -7.53
CA ARG A 534 -15.58 2.08 -6.15
C ARG A 534 -14.50 1.80 -5.11
N PHE A 535 -13.77 0.72 -5.29
CA PHE A 535 -12.55 0.42 -4.56
C PHE A 535 -11.39 0.80 -5.46
N MET A 536 -10.58 1.74 -5.00
CA MET A 536 -9.47 2.34 -5.70
C MET A 536 -8.16 1.85 -5.10
N ILE A 537 -7.28 1.31 -5.94
CA ILE A 537 -5.89 1.04 -5.55
C ILE A 537 -5.15 2.39 -5.49
N ALA A 538 -4.90 2.88 -4.28
CA ALA A 538 -4.26 4.16 -4.03
C ALA A 538 -2.72 4.08 -4.06
N GLY A 539 -2.15 2.89 -3.84
CA GLY A 539 -0.70 2.68 -3.77
C GLY A 539 -0.32 1.24 -3.41
N GLY A 540 0.98 0.98 -3.30
CA GLY A 540 1.55 -0.35 -3.01
C GLY A 540 2.01 -1.09 -4.27
N SER A 541 3.08 -1.87 -4.14
CA SER A 541 3.59 -2.75 -5.19
C SER A 541 2.96 -4.15 -5.13
N SER A 542 3.06 -4.93 -6.20
CA SER A 542 2.62 -6.34 -6.18
C SER A 542 3.41 -7.19 -5.18
N HIS A 543 4.71 -6.91 -5.00
CA HIS A 543 5.53 -7.59 -4.00
C HIS A 543 4.99 -7.32 -2.59
N GLU A 544 4.72 -6.06 -2.30
CA GLU A 544 4.18 -5.65 -1.01
C GLU A 544 2.77 -6.21 -0.76
N ALA A 545 1.92 -6.19 -1.77
CA ALA A 545 0.57 -6.75 -1.69
C ALA A 545 0.56 -8.24 -1.32
N PHE A 546 1.46 -9.03 -1.92
CA PHE A 546 1.55 -10.46 -1.62
C PHE A 546 2.23 -10.79 -0.29
N ARG A 547 3.13 -9.92 0.15
CA ARG A 547 3.92 -10.15 1.36
C ARG A 547 3.26 -9.64 2.64
N PHE A 548 2.43 -8.60 2.51
CA PHE A 548 1.88 -7.85 3.63
C PHE A 548 0.38 -7.56 3.50
N GLY A 549 -0.30 -8.21 2.54
CA GLY A 549 -1.73 -8.04 2.29
C GLY A 549 -2.14 -6.59 1.96
N VAL A 550 -3.37 -6.23 2.33
CA VAL A 550 -3.85 -4.85 2.24
C VAL A 550 -3.40 -4.05 3.45
N SER A 551 -2.64 -3.00 3.15
CA SER A 551 -2.31 -1.95 4.08
C SER A 551 -3.44 -0.91 4.09
N THR A 552 -3.83 -0.48 5.28
CA THR A 552 -4.72 0.69 5.47
C THR A 552 -4.02 2.02 5.17
N ASP A 553 -2.75 2.00 4.73
CA ASP A 553 -1.83 3.13 4.63
C ASP A 553 -0.82 3.05 3.46
N THR A 554 -0.56 4.17 2.78
CA THR A 554 0.51 4.38 1.77
C THR A 554 1.93 4.42 2.30
N GLY A 555 2.11 4.46 3.62
CA GLY A 555 3.41 4.52 4.31
C GLY A 555 3.85 3.22 4.97
N HIS A 556 3.13 2.10 4.78
CA HIS A 556 3.58 0.76 5.17
C HIS A 556 3.71 -0.13 3.93
N HIS A 557 4.54 -1.16 4.04
CA HIS A 557 4.53 -2.22 3.06
C HIS A 557 3.16 -2.89 3.04
N GLY A 558 2.53 -2.89 1.88
CA GLY A 558 1.25 -3.54 1.59
C GLY A 558 0.50 -2.80 0.48
N LEU A 559 -0.64 -3.35 0.10
CA LEU A 559 -1.52 -2.76 -0.90
C LEU A 559 -2.47 -1.73 -0.28
N VAL A 560 -2.56 -0.52 -0.82
CA VAL A 560 -3.48 0.49 -0.29
C VAL A 560 -4.76 0.54 -1.08
N LEU A 561 -5.87 0.27 -0.40
CA LEU A 561 -7.22 0.41 -0.94
C LEU A 561 -7.93 1.61 -0.31
N GLN A 562 -8.57 2.40 -1.15
CA GLN A 562 -9.39 3.53 -0.74
C GLN A 562 -10.72 3.55 -1.50
N GLU A 563 -11.62 4.41 -1.05
CA GLU A 563 -12.87 4.66 -1.75
C GLU A 563 -12.61 5.54 -2.99
N GLY A 564 -12.95 5.05 -4.17
CA GLY A 564 -13.00 5.85 -5.40
C GLY A 564 -14.38 6.47 -5.65
N VAL A 565 -14.53 7.15 -6.78
CA VAL A 565 -15.80 7.78 -7.15
C VAL A 565 -16.85 6.76 -7.61
N GLY A 566 -16.48 5.56 -8.03
CA GLY A 566 -17.45 4.48 -8.30
C GLY A 566 -18.39 4.72 -9.47
N PHE A 567 -17.89 5.34 -10.56
CA PHE A 567 -18.58 5.35 -11.85
C PHE A 567 -18.55 3.97 -12.52
N PHE A 568 -17.44 3.25 -12.39
CA PHE A 568 -17.28 1.89 -12.92
C PHE A 568 -17.80 0.86 -11.90
N GLY A 569 -18.83 0.12 -12.29
CA GLY A 569 -19.54 -0.82 -11.43
C GLY A 569 -19.17 -2.30 -11.60
N SER A 570 -18.30 -2.64 -12.54
CA SER A 570 -18.08 -4.04 -12.92
C SER A 570 -16.88 -4.69 -12.20
N GLY A 571 -16.05 -3.92 -11.49
CA GLY A 571 -14.91 -4.45 -10.73
C GLY A 571 -13.92 -3.39 -10.25
N ILE A 572 -12.74 -3.84 -9.82
CA ILE A 572 -11.61 -2.97 -9.42
C ILE A 572 -10.76 -2.67 -10.64
N VAL A 573 -10.28 -1.43 -10.79
CA VAL A 573 -9.44 -1.01 -11.92
C VAL A 573 -8.03 -0.70 -11.47
N ASP A 574 -7.06 -1.29 -12.16
CA ASP A 574 -5.65 -0.90 -12.09
C ASP A 574 -5.10 -0.54 -13.47
N GLN A 575 -3.99 0.16 -13.48
CA GLN A 575 -3.44 0.90 -14.62
C GLN A 575 -1.92 0.74 -14.65
N ASN A 576 -1.31 1.06 -15.79
CA ASN A 576 0.12 0.81 -16.06
C ASN A 576 0.50 -0.64 -15.64
N LEU A 577 -0.31 -1.61 -16.04
CA LEU A 577 -0.25 -2.96 -15.47
C LEU A 577 1.11 -3.64 -15.69
N PHE A 578 1.65 -3.58 -16.91
CA PHE A 578 2.88 -4.30 -17.27
C PHE A 578 4.14 -3.53 -16.91
N SER A 579 4.25 -2.25 -17.30
CA SER A 579 5.45 -1.44 -17.02
C SER A 579 5.74 -1.33 -15.52
N SER A 580 4.69 -1.37 -14.69
CA SER A 580 4.80 -1.26 -13.24
C SER A 580 4.60 -2.59 -12.50
N ARG A 581 4.46 -3.72 -13.21
CA ARG A 581 4.32 -5.07 -12.64
C ARG A 581 3.19 -5.18 -11.60
N ARG A 582 1.99 -4.73 -11.94
CA ARG A 582 0.87 -4.50 -10.99
C ARG A 582 -0.20 -5.60 -10.93
N LEU A 583 -0.03 -6.70 -11.66
CA LEU A 583 -1.00 -7.81 -11.67
C LEU A 583 -1.23 -8.38 -10.26
N GLY A 584 -0.16 -8.58 -9.50
CA GLY A 584 -0.24 -9.14 -8.15
C GLY A 584 -1.07 -8.31 -7.19
N ARG A 585 -0.85 -7.00 -7.17
CA ARG A 585 -1.63 -6.11 -6.31
C ARG A 585 -3.10 -6.01 -6.72
N LEU A 586 -3.43 -6.15 -8.00
CA LEU A 586 -4.83 -6.18 -8.44
C LEU A 586 -5.54 -7.46 -7.94
N ILE A 587 -4.88 -8.62 -8.00
CA ILE A 587 -5.41 -9.88 -7.46
C ILE A 587 -5.70 -9.75 -5.95
N VAL A 588 -4.74 -9.22 -5.19
CA VAL A 588 -4.90 -8.99 -3.75
C VAL A 588 -6.03 -7.99 -3.48
N ALA A 589 -6.16 -6.92 -4.27
CA ALA A 589 -7.27 -5.96 -4.12
C ALA A 589 -8.64 -6.63 -4.22
N CYS A 590 -8.81 -7.47 -5.25
CA CYS A 590 -10.04 -8.20 -5.51
C CYS A 590 -10.34 -9.19 -4.38
N ALA A 591 -9.33 -9.91 -3.91
CA ALA A 591 -9.49 -10.87 -2.83
C ALA A 591 -9.91 -10.21 -1.52
N GLU A 592 -9.28 -9.09 -1.16
CA GLU A 592 -9.48 -8.40 0.12
C GLU A 592 -10.84 -7.69 0.20
N GLU A 593 -11.28 -7.07 -0.90
CA GLU A 593 -12.60 -6.40 -0.95
C GLU A 593 -13.74 -7.36 -1.32
N GLY A 594 -13.43 -8.65 -1.55
CA GLY A 594 -14.42 -9.65 -1.99
C GLY A 594 -15.02 -9.33 -3.36
N VAL A 595 -14.26 -8.65 -4.23
CA VAL A 595 -14.70 -8.26 -5.56
C VAL A 595 -14.29 -9.31 -6.58
N ARG A 596 -15.27 -9.88 -7.29
CA ARG A 596 -15.04 -10.98 -8.24
C ARG A 596 -14.10 -10.60 -9.39
N TYR A 597 -14.19 -9.38 -9.91
CA TYR A 597 -13.45 -8.99 -11.11
C TYR A 597 -12.46 -7.84 -10.88
N GLY A 598 -11.26 -8.00 -11.41
CA GLY A 598 -10.21 -6.98 -11.50
C GLY A 598 -9.84 -6.70 -12.95
N PHE A 599 -9.71 -5.43 -13.32
CA PHE A 599 -9.39 -4.97 -14.68
C PHE A 599 -8.06 -4.25 -14.67
N GLY A 600 -7.02 -4.91 -15.17
CA GLY A 600 -5.68 -4.35 -15.30
C GLY A 600 -5.46 -3.80 -16.70
N ILE A 601 -5.49 -2.48 -16.85
CA ILE A 601 -5.33 -1.80 -18.13
C ILE A 601 -3.84 -1.57 -18.39
N CYS A 602 -3.33 -2.16 -19.47
CA CYS A 602 -1.93 -2.00 -19.85
C CYS A 602 -1.65 -0.57 -20.33
N GLU A 603 -0.38 -0.18 -20.39
CA GLU A 603 0.02 1.09 -21.01
C GLU A 603 -0.48 1.15 -22.46
N GLU A 604 -0.61 2.36 -23.03
CA GLU A 604 -1.04 2.56 -24.43
C GLU A 604 -2.30 1.76 -24.80
N SER A 605 -3.16 1.51 -23.81
CA SER A 605 -4.37 0.69 -23.93
C SER A 605 -5.52 1.36 -23.21
N MET A 606 -6.73 1.07 -23.68
CA MET A 606 -7.96 1.68 -23.22
C MET A 606 -9.08 0.68 -23.18
N MET A 607 -9.88 0.80 -22.13
CA MET A 607 -11.11 0.07 -21.92
C MET A 607 -12.29 1.03 -22.09
N ASN A 608 -13.25 0.71 -22.95
CA ASN A 608 -14.48 1.48 -23.14
C ASN A 608 -15.67 0.68 -22.60
N ALA A 609 -16.16 1.05 -21.42
CA ALA A 609 -17.34 0.47 -20.82
C ALA A 609 -18.59 1.22 -21.29
N ARG A 610 -19.51 0.51 -21.96
CA ARG A 610 -20.72 1.08 -22.55
C ARG A 610 -21.95 0.86 -21.66
N GLY A 611 -22.86 1.84 -21.64
CA GLY A 611 -24.15 1.73 -20.96
C GLY A 611 -24.02 1.56 -19.44
N ASP A 612 -24.44 0.39 -18.94
CA ASP A 612 -24.32 0.00 -17.53
C ASP A 612 -22.94 -0.60 -17.17
N GLY A 613 -22.03 -0.69 -18.14
CA GLY A 613 -20.67 -1.20 -17.96
C GLY A 613 -20.56 -2.73 -18.05
N THR A 614 -21.61 -3.42 -18.47
CA THR A 614 -21.59 -4.87 -18.72
C THR A 614 -20.85 -5.26 -19.98
N LEU A 615 -20.75 -4.35 -20.96
CA LEU A 615 -20.02 -4.57 -22.20
C LEU A 615 -18.80 -3.66 -22.27
N ILE A 616 -17.65 -4.27 -22.54
CA ILE A 616 -16.33 -3.63 -22.53
C ILE A 616 -15.65 -3.87 -23.87
N ASP A 617 -15.28 -2.79 -24.56
CA ASP A 617 -14.40 -2.85 -25.72
C ASP A 617 -12.97 -2.49 -25.31
N VAL A 618 -11.99 -3.18 -25.89
CA VAL A 618 -10.56 -2.98 -25.60
C VAL A 618 -9.84 -2.47 -26.83
N TYR A 619 -9.06 -1.41 -26.65
CA TYR A 619 -8.30 -0.73 -27.68
C TYR A 619 -6.85 -0.51 -27.23
N GLY A 620 -5.99 -0.18 -28.20
CA GLY A 620 -4.60 0.18 -27.97
C GLY A 620 -3.64 -0.95 -28.29
N ARG A 621 -2.42 -0.93 -27.72
CA ARG A 621 -1.34 -1.82 -28.15
C ARG A 621 -1.20 -3.09 -27.30
N TYR A 622 -1.43 -2.99 -26.00
CA TYR A 622 -1.09 -4.03 -25.03
C TYR A 622 -2.31 -4.68 -24.36
N GLY A 623 -3.50 -4.11 -24.56
CA GLY A 623 -4.78 -4.70 -24.14
C GLY A 623 -5.13 -4.50 -22.66
N VAL A 624 -6.02 -5.35 -22.17
CA VAL A 624 -6.49 -5.36 -20.77
C VAL A 624 -6.41 -6.79 -20.24
N VAL A 625 -5.94 -6.94 -18.99
CA VAL A 625 -5.98 -8.20 -18.26
C VAL A 625 -7.20 -8.22 -17.36
N LEU A 626 -8.03 -9.26 -17.51
CA LEU A 626 -9.14 -9.56 -16.62
C LEU A 626 -8.70 -10.61 -15.59
N VAL A 627 -8.83 -10.24 -14.33
CA VAL A 627 -8.66 -11.13 -13.18
C VAL A 627 -10.04 -11.51 -12.68
N GLU A 628 -10.33 -12.80 -12.63
CA GLU A 628 -11.51 -13.33 -11.94
C GLU A 628 -11.06 -14.08 -10.69
N VAL A 629 -11.59 -13.67 -9.54
CA VAL A 629 -11.32 -14.26 -8.24
C VAL A 629 -12.61 -14.85 -7.69
N ASN A 630 -12.55 -16.11 -7.22
CA ASN A 630 -13.66 -16.73 -6.52
C ASN A 630 -13.59 -16.43 -5.01
N PRO A 631 -14.42 -15.50 -4.47
CA PRO A 631 -14.38 -15.14 -3.05
C PRO A 631 -14.73 -16.30 -2.11
N ASP A 632 -15.47 -17.31 -2.58
CA ASP A 632 -15.90 -18.44 -1.75
C ASP A 632 -14.78 -19.50 -1.56
N GLU A 633 -13.76 -19.48 -2.42
CA GLU A 633 -12.63 -20.43 -2.42
C GLU A 633 -11.30 -19.78 -2.00
N LEU A 634 -11.33 -18.48 -1.68
CA LEU A 634 -10.15 -17.74 -1.26
C LEU A 634 -9.73 -18.11 0.17
N VAL A 635 -8.49 -18.58 0.31
CA VAL A 635 -7.83 -18.75 1.61
C VAL A 635 -6.70 -17.73 1.71
N LEU A 636 -6.96 -16.60 2.38
CA LEU A 636 -5.92 -15.63 2.75
C LEU A 636 -5.10 -16.21 3.91
N GLN A 637 -3.92 -16.74 3.62
CA GLN A 637 -2.95 -17.13 4.66
C GLN A 637 -2.44 -15.87 5.37
N SER A 638 -2.32 -15.94 6.70
CA SER A 638 -1.85 -14.84 7.54
C SER A 638 -0.42 -14.43 7.18
N ASP A 639 -0.20 -13.14 7.05
CA ASP A 639 1.11 -12.53 6.84
C ASP A 639 2.02 -12.77 8.04
N ASN A 640 3.03 -13.63 7.91
CA ASN A 640 4.26 -13.52 8.68
C ASN A 640 5.39 -14.30 8.04
N PHE A 641 6.58 -13.70 8.06
CA PHE A 641 7.80 -14.41 8.44
C PHE A 641 8.85 -13.43 8.98
N ALA A 642 9.28 -13.67 10.22
CA ALA A 642 10.68 -13.58 10.64
C ALA A 642 11.06 -14.96 11.25
N PRO A 643 12.25 -15.51 10.99
CA PRO A 643 12.55 -16.92 11.24
C PRO A 643 12.77 -17.25 12.73
N ALA A 644 12.06 -18.27 13.22
CA ALA A 644 12.44 -18.99 14.44
C ALA A 644 13.54 -20.01 14.11
N GLY A 645 14.75 -19.85 14.67
CA GLY A 645 15.79 -20.87 14.51
C GLY A 645 17.25 -20.46 14.68
N SER A 646 17.62 -19.75 15.75
CA SER A 646 19.00 -19.80 16.26
C SER A 646 18.98 -20.29 17.70
N ALA A 647 19.01 -21.61 17.86
CA ALA A 647 19.21 -22.26 19.14
C ALA A 647 20.62 -21.91 19.67
N ALA A 648 20.67 -21.05 20.69
CA ALA A 648 21.84 -20.88 21.56
C ALA A 648 21.39 -20.87 23.02
N SER A 649 21.48 -22.05 23.63
CA SER A 649 21.67 -22.33 25.05
C SER A 649 20.79 -21.62 26.10
N GLN A 650 19.77 -22.33 26.60
CA GLN A 650 19.57 -22.42 28.04
C GLN A 650 19.69 -23.89 28.47
N GLY A 651 20.78 -24.18 29.17
CA GLY A 651 20.94 -25.42 29.90
C GLY A 651 20.24 -25.32 31.24
N HIS A 652 19.29 -26.22 31.50
CA HIS A 652 18.92 -26.67 32.83
C HIS A 652 19.03 -28.19 32.87
N GLY A 653 19.77 -28.67 33.87
CA GLY A 653 20.28 -30.03 33.95
C GLY A 653 19.36 -31.05 34.64
N HIS A 654 19.97 -32.22 34.86
CA HIS A 654 19.44 -33.51 35.38
C HIS A 654 18.99 -34.46 34.25
N GLY A 655 19.50 -35.67 34.08
CA GLY A 655 20.56 -36.44 34.73
C GLY A 655 20.62 -37.87 34.15
N HIS A 656 21.78 -38.52 34.33
CA HIS A 656 22.09 -39.96 34.21
C HIS A 656 22.32 -40.69 32.86
N HIS A 657 23.60 -41.11 32.71
CA HIS A 657 24.16 -42.39 32.19
C HIS A 657 23.95 -42.76 30.70
N ARG A 658 24.88 -43.39 29.95
CA ARG A 658 26.27 -43.91 30.10
C ARG A 658 26.76 -44.32 28.69
N HIS A 659 28.06 -44.11 28.40
CA HIS A 659 28.94 -44.84 27.42
C HIS A 659 28.55 -44.89 25.92
N ARG A 660 29.44 -44.89 24.90
CA ARG A 660 30.90 -45.03 24.79
C ARG A 660 31.36 -44.53 23.40
N ARG A 661 32.64 -44.14 23.36
CA ARG A 661 33.56 -43.72 22.29
C ARG A 661 33.37 -44.28 20.86
N GLY A 662 33.68 -43.43 19.87
CA GLY A 662 34.09 -43.82 18.52
C GLY A 662 34.57 -42.65 17.64
N GLN A 663 35.88 -42.37 17.71
CA GLN A 663 36.82 -41.73 16.75
C GLN A 663 36.36 -40.65 15.73
N ARG A 664 37.09 -39.52 15.76
CA ARG A 664 37.15 -38.44 14.77
C ARG A 664 38.11 -38.76 13.62
N GLN A 665 37.78 -38.31 12.40
CA GLN A 665 38.71 -37.69 11.44
C GLN A 665 37.96 -36.66 10.54
N PRO A 666 38.67 -35.66 9.97
CA PRO A 666 38.11 -34.35 9.60
C PRO A 666 37.64 -34.27 8.15
N ARG A 667 36.61 -33.46 7.86
CA ARG A 667 36.25 -33.05 6.49
C ARG A 667 36.04 -31.54 6.39
N HIS A 668 36.43 -31.05 5.22
CA HIS A 668 36.53 -29.67 4.76
C HIS A 668 35.28 -28.80 5.00
N ARG A 669 35.53 -27.50 5.24
CA ARG A 669 34.53 -26.43 5.32
C ARG A 669 33.79 -26.27 3.99
N GLN A 670 32.47 -26.42 4.01
CA GLN A 670 31.57 -25.87 2.98
C GLN A 670 31.23 -24.41 3.33
N PRO A 671 30.99 -23.54 2.32
CA PRO A 671 30.50 -22.18 2.54
C PRO A 671 29.04 -22.19 3.06
N PRO A 672 28.58 -21.13 3.75
CA PRO A 672 27.25 -21.08 4.33
C PRO A 672 26.16 -21.06 3.23
N ARG A 673 25.11 -21.86 3.41
CA ARG A 673 23.90 -21.86 2.56
C ARG A 673 23.15 -20.52 2.71
N ARG A 674 22.75 -19.91 1.58
CA ARG A 674 21.81 -18.78 1.53
C ARG A 674 20.44 -19.23 2.11
N PRO A 675 19.69 -18.37 2.83
CA PRO A 675 18.34 -18.70 3.29
C PRO A 675 17.35 -18.79 2.12
N GLU A 676 16.50 -19.81 2.11
CA GLU A 676 15.41 -20.00 1.14
C GLU A 676 14.24 -19.02 1.41
N PRO A 677 13.61 -18.46 0.37
CA PRO A 677 12.40 -17.65 0.51
C PRO A 677 11.14 -18.54 0.63
N VAL A 678 10.25 -18.21 1.58
CA VAL A 678 8.90 -18.79 1.72
C VAL A 678 7.93 -17.98 0.84
N ALA A 679 7.23 -18.66 -0.09
CA ALA A 679 6.27 -18.06 -1.02
C ALA A 679 4.82 -18.19 -0.50
N ALA A 680 4.02 -17.13 -0.68
CA ALA A 680 2.56 -17.19 -0.54
C ALA A 680 1.96 -18.05 -1.68
N LYS A 681 1.08 -19.00 -1.34
CA LYS A 681 0.36 -19.82 -2.33
C LYS A 681 -0.97 -19.15 -2.69
N ILE A 682 -1.17 -18.83 -3.97
CA ILE A 682 -2.49 -18.59 -4.54
C ILE A 682 -3.02 -19.96 -5.00
N PRO A 683 -4.07 -20.54 -4.39
CA PRO A 683 -4.66 -21.78 -4.89
C PRO A 683 -5.45 -21.54 -6.18
N SER A 684 -5.85 -22.62 -6.86
CA SER A 684 -6.71 -22.76 -8.05
C SER A 684 -7.98 -21.88 -8.22
N ALA A 685 -8.23 -20.89 -7.34
CA ALA A 685 -9.40 -20.01 -7.31
C ALA A 685 -9.29 -18.72 -8.14
N CYS A 686 -8.18 -18.49 -8.84
CA CYS A 686 -7.93 -17.28 -9.64
C CYS A 686 -7.78 -17.64 -11.14
N ARG A 687 -8.60 -17.03 -11.99
CA ARG A 687 -8.47 -17.12 -13.46
C ARG A 687 -7.97 -15.80 -14.03
N ILE A 688 -6.99 -15.86 -14.93
CA ILE A 688 -6.42 -14.69 -15.59
C ILE A 688 -6.66 -14.85 -17.09
N ALA A 689 -7.37 -13.90 -17.69
CA ALA A 689 -7.59 -13.81 -19.13
C ALA A 689 -7.01 -12.51 -19.66
N ALA A 690 -6.32 -12.55 -20.80
CA ALA A 690 -5.84 -11.35 -21.49
C ALA A 690 -6.72 -11.08 -22.72
N ALA A 691 -7.29 -9.88 -22.80
CA ALA A 691 -8.02 -9.42 -23.99
C ALA A 691 -7.07 -8.57 -24.84
N LEU A 692 -6.72 -9.09 -26.03
CA LEU A 692 -5.96 -8.35 -27.04
C LEU A 692 -6.86 -7.40 -27.85
N PRO A 693 -6.33 -6.27 -28.34
CA PRO A 693 -7.12 -5.27 -29.07
C PRO A 693 -7.67 -5.80 -30.40
N VAL A 694 -8.88 -5.38 -30.78
CA VAL A 694 -9.44 -5.68 -32.11
C VAL A 694 -8.91 -4.68 -33.14
N LEU A 695 -8.02 -5.12 -34.03
CA LEU A 695 -7.72 -4.41 -35.28
C LEU A 695 -8.77 -4.77 -36.33
N ALA A 696 -9.51 -3.78 -36.86
CA ALA A 696 -10.46 -3.97 -37.96
C ALA A 696 -10.09 -3.08 -39.17
N PRO A 697 -10.34 -3.50 -40.45
CA PRO A 697 -11.51 -4.30 -40.83
C PRO A 697 -11.35 -5.43 -41.90
N SER A 698 -12.29 -6.38 -41.80
CA SER A 698 -13.04 -7.10 -42.86
C SER A 698 -12.33 -8.10 -43.79
N ALA A 699 -12.70 -9.39 -43.71
CA ALA A 699 -13.56 -10.06 -44.70
C ALA A 699 -13.82 -11.54 -44.34
N THR A 700 -15.05 -11.98 -44.57
CA THR A 700 -15.55 -13.37 -44.51
C THR A 700 -14.62 -14.40 -45.17
N ARG A 701 -14.39 -15.56 -44.53
CA ARG A 701 -14.43 -16.86 -45.22
C ARG A 701 -14.51 -18.06 -44.27
N LYS A 702 -15.21 -19.07 -44.79
CA LYS A 702 -15.63 -20.34 -44.21
C LYS A 702 -14.47 -21.27 -43.84
N ASP A 703 -14.72 -22.04 -42.80
CA ASP A 703 -14.16 -23.35 -42.44
C ASP A 703 -13.28 -24.04 -43.48
N THR A 704 -12.00 -24.12 -43.14
CA THR A 704 -11.14 -25.30 -43.31
C THR A 704 -10.32 -25.38 -42.03
N ALA A 705 -10.32 -26.55 -41.35
CA ALA A 705 -9.69 -26.73 -40.04
C ALA A 705 -8.18 -26.44 -40.11
N MET A 706 -7.79 -25.22 -39.74
CA MET A 706 -6.39 -24.81 -39.59
C MET A 706 -5.87 -25.28 -38.24
N ARG A 707 -4.59 -25.66 -38.19
CA ARG A 707 -3.92 -26.03 -36.94
C ARG A 707 -3.90 -24.82 -35.99
N GLN A 708 -4.17 -25.04 -34.72
CA GLN A 708 -4.05 -24.00 -33.70
C GLN A 708 -2.61 -23.86 -33.22
N ILE A 709 -2.19 -22.67 -32.85
CA ILE A 709 -0.90 -22.39 -32.20
C ILE A 709 -1.18 -22.03 -30.74
N VAL A 710 -0.90 -22.98 -29.84
CA VAL A 710 -1.13 -22.88 -28.40
C VAL A 710 0.18 -22.58 -27.68
N ILE A 711 0.17 -21.63 -26.75
CA ILE A 711 1.32 -21.32 -25.91
C ILE A 711 1.11 -21.86 -24.50
N THR A 712 2.08 -22.62 -24.03
CA THR A 712 2.26 -22.97 -22.63
C THR A 712 3.61 -22.45 -22.16
N ALA A 713 3.62 -21.70 -21.06
CA ALA A 713 4.86 -21.18 -20.49
C ALA A 713 4.74 -21.05 -18.97
N PHE A 714 5.84 -21.36 -18.28
CA PHE A 714 6.03 -20.94 -16.90
C PHE A 714 6.55 -19.51 -16.89
N ILE A 715 5.79 -18.61 -16.26
CA ILE A 715 6.15 -17.20 -16.13
C ILE A 715 6.08 -16.84 -14.65
N SER A 716 7.16 -16.28 -14.11
CA SER A 716 7.10 -15.64 -12.80
C SER A 716 6.25 -14.36 -12.87
N LEU A 717 5.77 -13.89 -11.72
CA LEU A 717 4.94 -12.69 -11.64
C LEU A 717 5.63 -11.41 -12.18
N ASP A 718 6.97 -11.36 -12.10
CA ASP A 718 7.79 -10.28 -12.66
C ASP A 718 8.17 -10.50 -14.14
N GLY A 719 7.59 -11.53 -14.79
CA GLY A 719 7.66 -11.75 -16.23
C GLY A 719 8.81 -12.63 -16.70
N VAL A 720 9.47 -13.37 -15.81
CA VAL A 720 10.61 -14.24 -16.14
C VAL A 720 10.13 -15.61 -16.60
N MET A 721 10.58 -16.02 -17.79
CA MET A 721 10.40 -17.38 -18.34
C MET A 721 11.68 -18.21 -18.34
N GLN A 722 12.82 -17.62 -17.97
CA GLN A 722 14.15 -18.23 -18.08
C GLN A 722 14.38 -19.27 -16.97
N ALA A 723 15.00 -20.40 -17.34
CA ALA A 723 15.42 -21.50 -16.45
C ALA A 723 14.38 -21.96 -15.40
N PRO A 724 13.12 -22.28 -15.78
CA PRO A 724 12.10 -22.69 -14.82
C PRO A 724 12.40 -24.04 -14.15
N GLY A 725 13.00 -24.99 -14.87
CA GLY A 725 13.20 -26.37 -14.43
C GLY A 725 14.42 -26.56 -13.54
N GLY A 726 15.62 -26.25 -14.05
CA GLY A 726 16.90 -26.58 -13.39
C GLY A 726 17.73 -25.36 -12.97
N PRO A 727 18.47 -25.42 -11.85
CA PRO A 727 19.32 -24.31 -11.38
C PRO A 727 20.42 -23.91 -12.38
N GLU A 728 20.84 -24.84 -13.24
CA GLU A 728 21.86 -24.62 -14.28
C GLU A 728 21.26 -24.66 -15.71
N GLU A 729 19.93 -24.63 -15.85
CA GLU A 729 19.24 -24.82 -17.14
C GLU A 729 19.57 -23.73 -18.17
N ASP A 730 19.57 -22.46 -17.75
CA ASP A 730 19.95 -21.33 -18.60
C ASP A 730 20.55 -20.18 -17.74
N PRO A 731 21.86 -20.19 -17.47
CA PRO A 731 22.54 -19.14 -16.71
C PRO A 731 22.92 -17.91 -17.56
N ALA A 732 22.40 -17.79 -18.79
CA ALA A 732 22.73 -16.69 -19.68
C ALA A 732 22.48 -15.33 -19.03
N ASP A 733 23.29 -14.34 -19.42
CA ASP A 733 23.22 -12.96 -18.96
C ASP A 733 23.36 -12.78 -17.43
N GLY A 734 23.93 -13.78 -16.75
CA GLY A 734 24.16 -13.77 -15.31
C GLY A 734 22.92 -14.12 -14.48
N PHE A 735 21.97 -14.86 -15.05
CA PHE A 735 20.74 -15.25 -14.35
C PHE A 735 21.04 -16.26 -13.23
N GLU A 736 20.88 -15.84 -11.97
CA GLU A 736 21.18 -16.66 -10.77
C GLU A 736 19.97 -17.44 -10.22
N ALA A 737 18.76 -17.23 -10.75
CA ALA A 737 17.50 -17.75 -10.18
C ALA A 737 16.96 -18.99 -10.92
N GLY A 738 17.83 -19.81 -11.51
CA GLY A 738 17.41 -21.04 -12.19
C GLY A 738 16.71 -22.05 -11.27
N GLY A 739 15.85 -22.88 -11.85
CA GLY A 739 15.11 -23.92 -11.12
C GLY A 739 14.02 -23.37 -10.21
N TRP A 740 13.55 -22.14 -10.48
CA TRP A 740 12.58 -21.46 -9.63
C TRP A 740 11.21 -22.14 -9.56
N THR A 741 10.88 -23.06 -10.48
CA THR A 741 9.64 -23.86 -10.36
C THR A 741 9.79 -25.06 -9.42
N ALA A 742 11.02 -25.52 -9.12
CA ALA A 742 11.27 -26.74 -8.34
C ALA A 742 10.47 -26.85 -7.02
N PRO A 743 10.34 -25.78 -6.20
CA PRO A 743 9.57 -25.83 -4.96
C PRO A 743 8.05 -25.99 -5.13
N TYR A 744 7.53 -25.93 -6.35
CA TYR A 744 6.09 -26.09 -6.64
C TYR A 744 5.73 -27.49 -7.14
N TRP A 745 6.72 -28.33 -7.44
CA TRP A 745 6.54 -29.72 -7.89
C TRP A 745 6.33 -30.71 -6.74
N ASP A 746 6.22 -30.23 -5.49
CA ASP A 746 5.88 -31.03 -4.31
C ASP A 746 4.62 -30.52 -3.56
N GLY A 747 4.02 -31.40 -2.75
CA GLY A 747 2.81 -31.09 -1.97
C GLY A 747 1.57 -30.78 -2.82
N ALA A 748 0.71 -29.87 -2.34
CA ALA A 748 -0.55 -29.53 -3.02
C ALA A 748 -0.36 -28.87 -4.41
N GLY A 749 0.78 -28.21 -4.66
CA GLY A 749 1.09 -27.59 -5.96
C GLY A 749 1.33 -28.62 -7.06
N ALA A 750 1.83 -29.81 -6.70
CA ALA A 750 2.06 -30.91 -7.63
C ALA A 750 0.75 -31.46 -8.25
N VAL A 751 -0.36 -31.41 -7.50
CA VAL A 751 -1.67 -31.89 -8.00
C VAL A 751 -2.23 -30.95 -9.06
N GLU A 752 -2.18 -29.64 -8.81
CA GLU A 752 -2.66 -28.61 -9.75
C GLU A 752 -1.77 -28.53 -10.99
N MET A 753 -0.45 -28.58 -10.80
CA MET A 753 0.52 -28.63 -11.90
C MET A 753 0.36 -29.90 -12.73
N GLY A 754 0.16 -31.05 -12.09
CA GLY A 754 -0.11 -32.32 -12.75
C GLY A 754 -1.38 -32.25 -13.61
N ALA A 755 -2.48 -31.72 -13.06
CA ALA A 755 -3.73 -31.56 -13.80
C ALA A 755 -3.59 -30.63 -15.03
N PHE A 756 -2.84 -29.53 -14.88
CA PHE A 756 -2.55 -28.61 -16.00
C PHE A 756 -1.73 -29.26 -17.11
N LEU A 757 -0.70 -30.02 -16.75
CA LEU A 757 0.15 -30.74 -17.71
C LEU A 757 -0.65 -31.86 -18.39
N ASP A 758 -1.45 -32.60 -17.63
CA ASP A 758 -2.34 -33.63 -18.18
C ASP A 758 -3.33 -33.03 -19.19
N GLU A 759 -3.95 -31.89 -18.87
CA GLU A 759 -4.83 -31.18 -19.80
C GLU A 759 -4.07 -30.75 -21.06
N THR A 760 -2.93 -30.08 -20.89
CA THR A 760 -2.09 -29.54 -21.98
C THR A 760 -1.61 -30.63 -22.94
N PHE A 761 -1.20 -31.78 -22.42
CA PHE A 761 -0.61 -32.87 -23.21
C PHE A 761 -1.61 -33.98 -23.58
N SER A 762 -2.89 -33.84 -23.21
CA SER A 762 -3.93 -34.83 -23.51
C SER A 762 -4.27 -34.91 -25.00
N GLN A 763 -4.13 -33.80 -25.74
CA GLN A 763 -4.45 -33.71 -27.17
C GLN A 763 -3.22 -33.98 -28.03
N PRO A 764 -3.35 -34.49 -29.27
CA PRO A 764 -2.22 -34.60 -30.19
C PRO A 764 -1.64 -33.21 -30.53
N PHE A 765 -0.33 -33.04 -30.37
CA PHE A 765 0.40 -31.81 -30.74
C PHE A 765 1.73 -32.11 -31.45
N ASP A 766 2.21 -31.13 -32.22
CA ASP A 766 3.63 -31.00 -32.59
C ASP A 766 4.23 -29.83 -31.80
N LEU A 767 5.52 -29.89 -31.49
CA LEU A 767 6.23 -28.82 -30.79
C LEU A 767 6.69 -27.75 -31.77
N LEU A 768 6.49 -26.48 -31.41
CA LEU A 768 7.01 -25.32 -32.10
C LEU A 768 7.96 -24.56 -31.17
N LEU A 769 9.27 -24.65 -31.43
CA LEU A 769 10.31 -24.24 -30.48
C LEU A 769 11.25 -23.18 -31.06
N GLY A 770 11.63 -22.22 -30.22
CA GLY A 770 12.77 -21.35 -30.48
C GLY A 770 14.09 -22.10 -30.30
N ARG A 771 15.16 -21.66 -30.98
CA ARG A 771 16.50 -22.27 -30.92
C ARG A 771 16.95 -22.63 -29.50
N ARG A 772 16.92 -21.67 -28.58
CA ARG A 772 17.46 -21.87 -27.22
C ARG A 772 16.66 -22.91 -26.42
N THR A 773 15.33 -22.86 -26.49
CA THR A 773 14.48 -23.86 -25.82
C THR A 773 14.69 -25.24 -26.44
N TYR A 774 14.87 -25.34 -27.76
CA TYR A 774 15.21 -26.59 -28.41
C TYR A 774 16.55 -27.15 -27.92
N GLU A 775 17.60 -26.33 -27.84
CA GLU A 775 18.92 -26.75 -27.34
C GLU A 775 18.83 -27.31 -25.91
N ILE A 776 18.08 -26.64 -25.03
CA ILE A 776 17.82 -27.09 -23.65
C ILE A 776 17.07 -28.44 -23.65
N PHE A 777 15.99 -28.54 -24.43
CA PHE A 777 15.16 -29.73 -24.47
C PHE A 777 15.90 -30.94 -25.06
N ALA A 778 16.64 -30.73 -26.15
CA ALA A 778 17.43 -31.75 -26.81
C ALA A 778 18.57 -32.27 -25.92
N ALA A 779 19.10 -31.44 -25.00
CA ALA A 779 20.11 -31.85 -24.03
C ALA A 779 19.54 -32.64 -22.84
N HIS A 780 18.21 -32.69 -22.67
CA HIS A 780 17.56 -33.30 -21.51
C HIS A 780 16.65 -34.48 -21.88
N TRP A 781 15.60 -34.24 -22.65
CA TRP A 781 14.50 -35.20 -22.86
C TRP A 781 14.90 -36.52 -23.52
N PRO A 782 15.86 -36.58 -24.48
CA PRO A 782 16.33 -37.86 -25.02
C PRO A 782 17.04 -38.75 -23.99
N HIS A 783 17.39 -38.20 -22.81
CA HIS A 783 18.27 -38.83 -21.84
C HIS A 783 17.60 -39.17 -20.50
N VAL A 784 16.31 -38.81 -20.30
CA VAL A 784 15.59 -39.04 -19.02
C VAL A 784 15.15 -40.49 -18.76
N GLY A 785 15.44 -41.42 -19.69
CA GLY A 785 15.12 -42.84 -19.57
C GLY A 785 13.76 -43.20 -20.17
N ALA A 786 13.64 -44.39 -20.76
CA ALA A 786 12.46 -44.79 -21.54
C ALA A 786 11.16 -44.95 -20.72
N ASP A 787 11.28 -45.00 -19.40
CA ASP A 787 10.15 -45.13 -18.47
C ASP A 787 9.52 -43.77 -18.08
N ASP A 788 10.14 -42.64 -18.49
CA ASP A 788 9.57 -41.30 -18.29
C ASP A 788 8.48 -41.01 -19.34
N PRO A 789 7.20 -40.82 -18.94
CA PRO A 789 6.10 -40.63 -19.88
C PRO A 789 6.23 -39.37 -20.75
N MET A 790 6.86 -38.31 -20.22
CA MET A 790 7.04 -37.04 -20.91
C MET A 790 8.18 -37.11 -21.92
N GLY A 791 9.30 -37.75 -21.56
CA GLY A 791 10.40 -38.04 -22.49
C GLY A 791 9.91 -38.86 -23.69
N ALA A 792 9.17 -39.95 -23.43
CA ALA A 792 8.59 -40.78 -24.49
C ALA A 792 7.58 -40.04 -25.37
N LEU A 793 6.84 -39.07 -24.81
CA LEU A 793 5.92 -38.22 -25.56
C LEU A 793 6.68 -37.26 -26.48
N PHE A 794 7.66 -36.52 -25.93
CA PHE A 794 8.42 -35.54 -26.70
C PHE A 794 9.31 -36.15 -27.77
N ASP A 795 9.80 -37.38 -27.59
CA ASP A 795 10.50 -38.11 -28.66
C ASP A 795 9.60 -38.41 -29.86
N ARG A 796 8.32 -38.73 -29.63
CA ARG A 796 7.37 -39.11 -30.69
C ARG A 796 6.89 -37.94 -31.54
N VAL A 797 6.67 -36.77 -30.95
CA VAL A 797 6.09 -35.61 -31.67
C VAL A 797 7.10 -34.94 -32.60
N THR A 798 6.62 -34.24 -33.64
CA THR A 798 7.48 -33.44 -34.51
C THR A 798 7.91 -32.18 -33.80
N LYS A 799 9.18 -31.79 -33.89
CA LYS A 799 9.72 -30.52 -33.39
C LYS A 799 10.00 -29.59 -34.56
N HIS A 800 9.19 -28.56 -34.74
CA HIS A 800 9.44 -27.47 -35.67
C HIS A 800 10.29 -26.40 -34.99
N VAL A 801 11.53 -26.19 -35.46
CA VAL A 801 12.52 -25.39 -34.73
C VAL A 801 12.90 -24.13 -35.50
N ALA A 802 12.73 -22.96 -34.86
CA ALA A 802 13.26 -21.68 -35.34
C ALA A 802 14.77 -21.62 -35.06
N ALA A 803 15.53 -22.33 -35.90
CA ALA A 803 16.97 -22.52 -35.81
C ALA A 803 17.71 -21.83 -36.96
N GLY A 804 18.95 -21.39 -36.69
CA GLY A 804 19.86 -20.91 -37.72
C GLY A 804 20.49 -22.07 -38.51
N PRO A 805 21.19 -21.79 -39.63
CA PRO A 805 21.80 -22.84 -40.47
C PRO A 805 22.79 -23.74 -39.72
N ASP A 806 23.46 -23.20 -38.70
CA ASP A 806 24.51 -23.89 -37.94
C ASP A 806 24.00 -24.58 -36.66
N THR A 807 22.69 -24.59 -36.40
CA THR A 807 22.13 -25.24 -35.21
C THR A 807 21.94 -26.75 -35.48
N PRO A 808 22.65 -27.65 -34.77
CA PRO A 808 22.46 -29.09 -34.93
C PRO A 808 21.08 -29.50 -34.41
N LEU A 809 20.36 -30.32 -35.19
CA LEU A 809 19.02 -30.81 -34.86
C LEU A 809 19.03 -32.33 -34.64
N ASP A 810 19.87 -32.79 -33.72
CA ASP A 810 20.17 -34.22 -33.52
C ASP A 810 19.07 -34.97 -32.75
N TRP A 811 18.12 -34.25 -32.14
CA TRP A 811 16.97 -34.87 -31.48
C TRP A 811 15.98 -35.42 -32.53
N ALA A 812 15.53 -36.66 -32.37
CA ALA A 812 14.60 -37.34 -33.28
C ALA A 812 13.38 -36.49 -33.64
N ASN A 813 12.90 -36.56 -34.89
CA ASN A 813 11.74 -35.82 -35.40
C ASN A 813 11.86 -34.28 -35.36
N SER A 814 13.08 -33.73 -35.43
CA SER A 814 13.31 -32.28 -35.49
C SER A 814 13.43 -31.76 -36.92
N VAL A 815 12.72 -30.67 -37.23
CA VAL A 815 12.66 -30.05 -38.57
C VAL A 815 12.92 -28.55 -38.46
N PRO A 816 13.89 -27.98 -39.22
CA PRO A 816 14.14 -26.55 -39.20
C PRO A 816 13.04 -25.78 -39.93
N LEU A 817 12.65 -24.62 -39.39
CA LEU A 817 11.72 -23.69 -40.04
C LEU A 817 12.38 -22.86 -41.16
N GLY A 818 13.71 -22.80 -41.18
CA GLY A 818 14.48 -22.01 -42.14
C GLY A 818 14.57 -20.52 -41.76
N PRO A 819 15.12 -19.68 -42.65
CA PRO A 819 15.47 -18.29 -42.32
C PRO A 819 14.25 -17.37 -42.18
N ASP A 820 13.12 -17.68 -42.83
CA ASP A 820 11.87 -16.94 -42.71
C ASP A 820 10.87 -17.72 -41.84
N VAL A 821 11.06 -17.57 -40.52
CA VAL A 821 10.30 -18.28 -39.48
C VAL A 821 8.81 -17.94 -39.56
N VAL A 822 8.45 -16.66 -39.76
CA VAL A 822 7.05 -16.21 -39.80
C VAL A 822 6.32 -16.83 -41.00
N ALA A 823 6.94 -16.80 -42.19
CA ALA A 823 6.33 -17.42 -43.36
C ALA A 823 6.24 -18.94 -43.23
N ALA A 824 7.23 -19.59 -42.61
CA ALA A 824 7.19 -21.02 -42.35
C ALA A 824 6.06 -21.41 -41.39
N VAL A 825 5.90 -20.67 -40.29
CA VAL A 825 4.82 -20.91 -39.33
C VAL A 825 3.44 -20.65 -39.94
N ARG A 826 3.28 -19.62 -40.79
CA ARG A 826 2.03 -19.41 -41.56
C ARG A 826 1.68 -20.62 -42.42
N ARG A 827 2.65 -21.21 -43.11
CA ARG A 827 2.43 -22.43 -43.92
C ARG A 827 2.08 -23.63 -43.05
N LEU A 828 2.73 -23.79 -41.89
CA LEU A 828 2.40 -24.86 -40.95
C LEU A 828 0.97 -24.71 -40.43
N LYS A 829 0.58 -23.51 -39.98
CA LYS A 829 -0.77 -23.20 -39.47
C LYS A 829 -1.86 -23.50 -40.51
N ALA A 830 -1.61 -23.17 -41.77
CA ALA A 830 -2.53 -23.43 -42.88
C ALA A 830 -2.53 -24.90 -43.37
N GLY A 831 -1.60 -25.72 -42.89
CA GLY A 831 -1.50 -27.14 -43.26
C GLY A 831 -2.41 -28.05 -42.42
N THR A 832 -2.38 -29.33 -42.76
CA THR A 832 -3.03 -30.41 -41.98
C THR A 832 -2.06 -30.96 -40.94
N GLY A 833 -2.51 -31.24 -39.71
CA GLY A 833 -1.70 -31.88 -38.67
C GLY A 833 -2.28 -31.67 -37.26
N PRO A 834 -1.61 -32.18 -36.21
CA PRO A 834 -1.97 -31.91 -34.82
C PRO A 834 -1.72 -30.43 -34.47
N ASP A 835 -2.24 -29.90 -33.37
CA ASP A 835 -2.00 -28.49 -33.03
C ASP A 835 -0.52 -28.21 -32.73
N LEU A 836 -0.10 -26.96 -32.87
CA LEU A 836 1.27 -26.52 -32.65
C LEU A 836 1.40 -25.99 -31.22
N LEU A 837 2.10 -26.74 -30.37
CA LEU A 837 2.33 -26.38 -28.97
C LEU A 837 3.69 -25.71 -28.81
N ILE A 838 3.70 -24.50 -28.27
CA ILE A 838 4.91 -23.81 -27.82
C ILE A 838 5.07 -24.07 -26.33
N GLN A 839 6.24 -24.58 -25.93
CA GLN A 839 6.66 -24.63 -24.53
C GLN A 839 7.75 -23.57 -24.33
N GLY A 840 7.45 -22.48 -23.62
CA GLY A 840 8.39 -21.36 -23.42
C GLY A 840 8.70 -20.59 -24.70
N SER A 841 9.97 -20.55 -25.12
CA SER A 841 10.42 -19.89 -26.38
C SER A 841 10.04 -18.40 -26.51
N SER A 842 10.34 -17.59 -25.49
CA SER A 842 9.91 -16.19 -25.37
C SER A 842 10.14 -15.32 -26.62
N VAL A 843 11.31 -15.43 -27.28
CA VAL A 843 11.61 -14.68 -28.51
C VAL A 843 10.72 -15.11 -29.68
N LEU A 844 10.46 -16.40 -29.83
CA LEU A 844 9.57 -16.92 -30.87
C LEU A 844 8.13 -16.49 -30.60
N VAL A 845 7.66 -16.59 -29.35
CA VAL A 845 6.34 -16.11 -28.94
C VAL A 845 6.15 -14.64 -29.29
N GLN A 846 7.11 -13.77 -28.95
CA GLN A 846 7.04 -12.35 -29.28
C GLN A 846 6.97 -12.12 -30.79
N ALA A 847 7.75 -12.85 -31.58
CA ALA A 847 7.73 -12.73 -33.04
C ALA A 847 6.38 -13.18 -33.65
N LEU A 848 5.77 -14.24 -33.12
CA LEU A 848 4.47 -14.73 -33.57
C LEU A 848 3.31 -13.84 -33.12
N LEU A 849 3.37 -13.28 -31.91
CA LEU A 849 2.40 -12.30 -31.41
C LEU A 849 2.43 -11.04 -32.29
N ALA A 850 3.62 -10.54 -32.62
CA ALA A 850 3.77 -9.38 -33.49
C ALA A 850 3.27 -9.59 -34.94
N ASN A 851 2.91 -10.83 -35.31
CA ASN A 851 2.44 -11.21 -36.63
C ASN A 851 1.04 -11.85 -36.63
N ASP A 852 0.31 -11.78 -35.50
CA ASP A 852 -1.04 -12.32 -35.31
C ASP A 852 -1.17 -13.82 -35.62
N LEU A 853 -0.17 -14.61 -35.23
CA LEU A 853 -0.14 -16.04 -35.54
C LEU A 853 -0.58 -16.97 -34.41
N ILE A 854 -0.70 -16.47 -33.18
CA ILE A 854 -1.11 -17.26 -32.01
C ILE A 854 -2.62 -17.25 -31.88
N ASP A 855 -3.20 -18.40 -31.54
CA ASP A 855 -4.63 -18.55 -31.34
C ASP A 855 -4.98 -18.34 -29.86
N THR A 856 -6.10 -17.65 -29.59
CA THR A 856 -6.62 -17.28 -28.26
C THR A 856 -7.68 -18.24 -27.76
#